data_AF-A0A171DKU4-F1
#
_entry.id   AF-A0A171DKU4-F1
#
_cell.length_a   1.000
_cell.length_b   1.000
_cell.length_c   1.000
_cell.angle_alpha   90.00
_cell.angle_beta   90.00
_cell.angle_gamma   90.00
#
_symmetry.space_group_name_H-M   'P 1'
#
loop_
_entity.id
_entity.type
_entity.pdbx_description
1 polymer ?
#
loop_
_entity_poly.entity_id
_entity_poly.type
_entity_poly.pdbx_seq_one_letter_code
_entity_poly.pdbx_strand_id
1 'polypeptide(L)'
;MTGDVFPASFAQERIWFLSELQPGLAVYNIATCSVLPWMRPVDPGLLERALGLLVRRHEPLRTSFALRDGQVVQIVFADVPVVLSRSDVSGADDPGAEFERIAAEESSAPFPLDRAPLWRARLVRLGPDGTGQDEWRLLFVAHHTVYDAWSAQLFAEELAELCAALREERPPRLPELAIQYADYAVWQRDRLAGGALDADLDYWREKLAGSVPLELPPDRPRPEEFGYAGAAVGFSVPDGTSERVAELARRTSTTPFMVLLTAFAALLARWTGRTDVVVGSPVAGRETPELNPLIGMFVNTLPLRIDLGGDPAFGEALERVRATVMEALDHQDVPFAKLVEALRPPRDPGRTPLYQIGFNQLPIDAHGRQLSTGTAKTDLTLEVQSPQGRLGGWIEYSTELFEEGTVRRLLSAFLVLLEAAVGDPGRPVSRLPLLDAGEREKLLTAWHGPASPYPGRCLHELVAEQAARTPDAPAIVSGGPGGSGGTVTLTYAELEERADDLARRLRRRGIRAQAPVAVCLPRDAELVVALLAVLKAGGCYVPLDPDYPADRLRFMLADSGAGLLLTRSALVERLPADHPPAILLDALLSGSLPPLPPEKPSPDALAYVIYTSGSTGTPKGVMVPHRGVVNLVTGLGFTPAERMLLLTSLSFDIAALEIFGPLLAGGTVVIAPPYGTSGLGPLIAEAGVTTVQAPPSVLEEVLRHLPAGLPRVFSGGEPLSARLAGRIHEVAGELWNLYGPTETTIWSTVHRTSRGAGTVPIGLPVANTVAHVLDGAMEPVPPGVAGELYLGGDGLARGYHGRPGLTAERFVADPFGHGTRLYRTGDLVRRAPDGTIEFLGRVDDQVKVRGVRIELGEVEAALSAHPGVRRAVAAVRDDAPGGRALVAYVDTEVPAGELRAFLQNHLPATMLPSLYVRVGGFPRLPNGKLDRAALPAPHADGGPSPAAGPSTAAEELVHDVWCEVLGRANLGIDDDFFDVGGHSLLGTRVVARICSEVGIDLPLNVVFTTRTIRRLAAVVEERLAAEIDRLSEEEAESLIDRRA
;
A
#
# COMPACT_ATOMS: atom_id res chain seq x y z
N MET A 1 -34.85 -33.16 -33.90
CA MET A 1 -35.17 -32.07 -34.83
C MET A 1 -33.92 -31.80 -35.65
N THR A 2 -34.01 -31.83 -36.98
CA THR A 2 -32.89 -31.48 -37.88
C THR A 2 -32.91 -29.97 -38.12
N GLY A 3 -31.80 -29.28 -37.86
CA GLY A 3 -31.64 -27.85 -38.10
C GLY A 3 -30.55 -27.57 -39.13
N ASP A 4 -30.64 -26.41 -39.78
CA ASP A 4 -29.64 -25.93 -40.74
C ASP A 4 -28.40 -25.44 -39.98
N VAL A 5 -27.23 -25.63 -40.59
CA VAL A 5 -25.93 -25.43 -39.90
C VAL A 5 -25.19 -24.28 -40.58
N PHE A 6 -24.83 -23.29 -39.79
CA PHE A 6 -24.08 -22.10 -40.23
C PHE A 6 -22.87 -21.86 -39.31
N PRO A 7 -21.83 -21.16 -39.75
CA PRO A 7 -20.75 -20.73 -38.86
C PRO A 7 -21.30 -19.77 -37.79
N ALA A 8 -20.75 -19.84 -36.57
CA ALA A 8 -20.99 -18.80 -35.57
C ALA A 8 -20.22 -17.52 -35.93
N SER A 9 -20.74 -16.35 -35.56
CA SER A 9 -19.97 -15.10 -35.64
C SER A 9 -18.78 -15.11 -34.67
N PHE A 10 -17.81 -14.20 -34.83
CA PHE A 10 -16.68 -14.13 -33.89
C PHE A 10 -17.13 -13.78 -32.46
N ALA A 11 -18.17 -12.97 -32.32
CA ALA A 11 -18.76 -12.62 -31.02
C ALA A 11 -19.43 -13.83 -30.38
N GLN A 12 -20.21 -14.60 -31.15
CA GLN A 12 -20.85 -15.83 -30.68
C GLN A 12 -19.82 -16.89 -30.27
N GLU A 13 -18.80 -17.13 -31.09
CA GLU A 13 -17.73 -18.09 -30.79
C GLU A 13 -17.02 -17.74 -29.47
N ARG A 14 -16.69 -16.46 -29.26
CA ARG A 14 -16.08 -15.99 -28.02
C ARG A 14 -16.98 -16.20 -26.81
N ILE A 15 -18.24 -15.79 -26.86
CA ILE A 15 -19.16 -15.95 -25.71
C ILE A 15 -19.40 -17.42 -25.44
N TRP A 16 -19.59 -18.25 -26.48
CA TRP A 16 -19.72 -19.69 -26.32
C TRP A 16 -18.51 -20.28 -25.59
N PHE A 17 -17.29 -19.94 -26.02
CA PHE A 17 -16.06 -20.40 -25.36
C PHE A 17 -16.00 -19.96 -23.88
N LEU A 18 -16.35 -18.70 -23.57
CA LEU A 18 -16.36 -18.20 -22.20
C LEU A 18 -17.43 -18.88 -21.33
N SER A 19 -18.59 -19.21 -21.89
CA SER A 19 -19.63 -19.98 -21.21
C SER A 19 -19.21 -21.44 -20.96
N GLU A 20 -18.50 -22.08 -21.90
CA GLU A 20 -17.99 -23.45 -21.74
C GLU A 20 -16.85 -23.55 -20.72
N LEU A 21 -16.07 -22.46 -20.53
CA LEU A 21 -15.09 -22.39 -19.45
C LEU A 21 -15.72 -22.33 -18.05
N GLN A 22 -17.01 -21.97 -17.97
CA GLN A 22 -17.73 -21.72 -16.72
C GLN A 22 -19.12 -22.38 -16.72
N PRO A 23 -19.18 -23.72 -16.86
CA PRO A 23 -20.44 -24.42 -16.98
C PRO A 23 -21.28 -24.22 -15.70
N GLY A 24 -22.52 -23.78 -15.88
CA GLY A 24 -23.48 -23.63 -14.78
C GLY A 24 -23.63 -22.21 -14.23
N LEU A 25 -22.87 -21.22 -14.73
CA LEU A 25 -23.06 -19.81 -14.37
C LEU A 25 -23.95 -19.06 -15.36
N ALA A 26 -24.59 -17.99 -14.89
CA ALA A 26 -25.48 -17.11 -15.68
C ALA A 26 -24.80 -15.81 -16.14
N VAL A 27 -23.47 -15.81 -16.29
CA VAL A 27 -22.65 -14.62 -16.61
C VAL A 27 -23.14 -13.90 -17.88
N TYR A 28 -23.58 -14.66 -18.87
CA TYR A 28 -24.05 -14.16 -20.16
C TYR A 28 -25.57 -14.25 -20.32
N ASN A 29 -26.33 -14.28 -19.22
CA ASN A 29 -27.77 -14.10 -19.29
C ASN A 29 -28.12 -12.60 -19.38
N ILE A 30 -28.97 -12.24 -20.34
CA ILE A 30 -29.63 -10.93 -20.39
C ILE A 30 -31.03 -11.13 -19.82
N ALA A 31 -31.27 -10.60 -18.62
CA ALA A 31 -32.53 -10.77 -17.90
C ALA A 31 -33.25 -9.42 -17.75
N THR A 32 -34.50 -9.36 -18.20
CA THR A 32 -35.33 -8.14 -18.19
C THR A 32 -36.67 -8.41 -17.54
N CYS A 33 -37.18 -7.41 -16.83
CA CYS A 33 -38.51 -7.38 -16.23
C CYS A 33 -39.31 -6.23 -16.84
N SER A 34 -40.35 -6.55 -17.59
CA SER A 34 -41.23 -5.56 -18.24
C SER A 34 -42.61 -5.49 -17.60
N VAL A 35 -43.12 -4.28 -17.46
CA VAL A 35 -44.57 -4.03 -17.28
C VAL A 35 -45.24 -3.98 -18.66
N LEU A 36 -46.51 -4.38 -18.74
CA LEU A 36 -47.26 -4.50 -20.01
C LEU A 36 -48.38 -3.44 -20.12
N PRO A 37 -48.07 -2.13 -20.15
CA PRO A 37 -49.09 -1.08 -20.11
C PRO A 37 -49.97 -1.06 -21.37
N TRP A 38 -49.43 -1.51 -22.51
CA TRP A 38 -50.12 -1.59 -23.80
C TRP A 38 -51.12 -2.75 -23.90
N MET A 39 -51.16 -3.67 -22.93
CA MET A 39 -52.07 -4.81 -22.90
C MET A 39 -52.86 -4.85 -21.60
N ARG A 40 -53.87 -3.99 -21.49
CA ARG A 40 -54.85 -4.03 -20.40
C ARG A 40 -56.26 -4.41 -20.95
N PRO A 41 -56.94 -5.40 -20.35
CA PRO A 41 -56.42 -6.40 -19.42
C PRO A 41 -55.36 -7.30 -20.09
N VAL A 42 -54.46 -7.90 -19.29
CA VAL A 42 -53.44 -8.84 -19.77
C VAL A 42 -54.09 -10.17 -20.14
N ASP A 43 -53.88 -10.63 -21.38
CA ASP A 43 -54.29 -11.96 -21.85
C ASP A 43 -53.03 -12.84 -22.04
N PRO A 44 -52.75 -13.77 -21.10
CA PRO A 44 -51.59 -14.66 -21.20
C PRO A 44 -51.59 -15.54 -22.45
N GLY A 45 -52.76 -15.96 -22.94
CA GLY A 45 -52.87 -16.81 -24.12
C GLY A 45 -52.57 -16.05 -25.41
N LEU A 46 -52.99 -14.78 -25.49
CA LEU A 46 -52.62 -13.90 -26.60
C LEU A 46 -51.12 -13.60 -26.59
N LEU A 47 -50.54 -13.32 -25.42
CA LEU A 47 -49.11 -13.08 -25.26
C LEU A 47 -48.26 -14.29 -25.70
N GLU A 48 -48.66 -15.50 -25.31
CA GLU A 48 -47.99 -16.74 -25.70
C GLU A 48 -48.04 -16.99 -27.23
N ARG A 49 -49.17 -16.69 -27.88
CA ARG A 49 -49.28 -16.74 -29.35
C ARG A 49 -48.39 -15.71 -30.04
N ALA A 50 -48.31 -14.49 -29.49
CA ALA A 50 -47.47 -13.42 -30.02
C ALA A 50 -45.98 -13.80 -29.92
N LEU A 51 -45.54 -14.34 -28.78
CA LEU A 51 -44.19 -14.90 -28.62
C LEU A 51 -43.90 -15.98 -29.67
N GLY A 52 -44.86 -16.86 -29.95
CA GLY A 52 -44.73 -17.87 -31.00
C GLY A 52 -44.52 -17.31 -32.40
N LEU A 53 -45.14 -16.17 -32.73
CA LEU A 53 -44.92 -15.48 -34.01
C LEU A 53 -43.52 -14.84 -34.06
N LEU A 54 -43.08 -14.26 -32.96
CA LEU A 54 -41.77 -13.61 -32.84
C LEU A 54 -40.63 -14.64 -32.99
N VAL A 55 -40.75 -15.80 -32.35
CA VAL A 55 -39.79 -16.93 -32.46
C VAL A 55 -39.71 -17.46 -33.89
N ARG A 56 -40.83 -17.52 -34.62
CA ARG A 56 -40.83 -17.91 -36.04
C ARG A 56 -40.14 -16.87 -36.93
N ARG A 57 -40.30 -15.59 -36.62
CA ARG A 57 -39.77 -14.46 -37.38
C ARG A 57 -38.25 -14.34 -37.27
N HIS A 58 -37.68 -14.58 -36.09
CA HIS A 58 -36.25 -14.38 -35.79
C HIS A 58 -35.52 -15.70 -35.54
N GLU A 59 -34.60 -16.06 -36.44
CA GLU A 59 -33.81 -17.29 -36.34
C GLU A 59 -33.04 -17.48 -35.02
N PRO A 60 -32.43 -16.45 -34.42
CA PRO A 60 -31.67 -16.63 -33.18
C PRO A 60 -32.50 -17.17 -32.00
N LEU A 61 -33.81 -16.90 -31.96
CA LEU A 61 -34.69 -17.43 -30.91
C LEU A 61 -35.00 -18.93 -31.05
N ARG A 62 -34.62 -19.53 -32.18
CA ARG A 62 -34.74 -20.97 -32.49
C ARG A 62 -33.38 -21.59 -32.82
N THR A 63 -32.30 -21.03 -32.27
CA THR A 63 -30.91 -21.46 -32.53
C THR A 63 -30.24 -22.08 -31.30
N SER A 64 -29.42 -23.11 -31.52
CA SER A 64 -28.43 -23.62 -30.54
C SER A 64 -27.02 -23.66 -31.13
N PHE A 65 -26.02 -24.03 -30.34
CA PHE A 65 -24.62 -24.08 -30.75
C PHE A 65 -24.01 -25.47 -30.57
N ALA A 66 -23.05 -25.83 -31.41
CA ALA A 66 -22.30 -27.07 -31.26
C ALA A 66 -20.86 -26.90 -31.76
N LEU A 67 -19.97 -27.76 -31.30
CA LEU A 67 -18.63 -27.89 -31.87
C LEU A 67 -18.66 -28.93 -32.99
N ARG A 68 -18.23 -28.55 -34.21
CA ARG A 68 -18.05 -29.46 -35.35
C ARG A 68 -16.69 -29.20 -35.99
N ASP A 69 -15.89 -30.26 -36.15
CA ASP A 69 -14.55 -30.19 -36.74
C ASP A 69 -13.65 -29.11 -36.11
N GLY A 70 -13.79 -28.89 -34.80
CA GLY A 70 -13.04 -27.90 -34.04
C GLY A 70 -13.52 -26.45 -34.19
N GLN A 71 -14.64 -26.21 -34.87
CA GLN A 71 -15.26 -24.89 -35.03
C GLN A 71 -16.64 -24.83 -34.38
N VAL A 72 -16.96 -23.67 -33.78
CA VAL A 72 -18.29 -23.41 -33.23
C VAL A 72 -19.24 -23.09 -34.37
N VAL A 73 -20.32 -23.86 -34.47
CA VAL A 73 -21.40 -23.67 -35.45
C VAL A 73 -22.71 -23.37 -34.75
N GLN A 74 -23.57 -22.60 -35.41
CA GLN A 74 -24.95 -22.39 -35.00
C GLN A 74 -25.86 -23.39 -35.74
N ILE A 75 -26.84 -23.93 -35.03
CA ILE A 75 -27.84 -24.87 -35.54
C ILE A 75 -29.21 -24.19 -35.43
N VAL A 76 -29.77 -23.81 -36.59
CA VAL A 76 -31.04 -23.09 -36.69
C VAL A 76 -32.16 -24.11 -36.90
N PHE A 77 -33.07 -24.25 -35.95
CA PHE A 77 -34.18 -25.20 -36.03
C PHE A 77 -35.39 -24.57 -36.71
N ALA A 78 -36.12 -25.33 -37.55
CA ALA A 78 -37.34 -24.85 -38.20
C ALA A 78 -38.42 -24.37 -37.20
N ASP A 79 -38.52 -25.01 -36.05
CA ASP A 79 -39.41 -24.63 -34.95
C ASP A 79 -38.84 -25.11 -33.60
N VAL A 80 -39.23 -24.44 -32.51
CA VAL A 80 -38.87 -24.81 -31.13
C VAL A 80 -40.08 -24.63 -30.20
N PRO A 81 -40.17 -25.40 -29.10
CA PRO A 81 -41.25 -25.21 -28.14
C PRO A 81 -41.24 -23.80 -27.55
N VAL A 82 -42.39 -23.12 -27.62
CA VAL A 82 -42.61 -21.79 -27.02
C VAL A 82 -43.45 -22.00 -25.77
N VAL A 83 -42.85 -21.74 -24.61
CA VAL A 83 -43.50 -21.92 -23.29
C VAL A 83 -43.50 -20.58 -22.56
N LEU A 84 -44.69 -20.05 -22.26
CA LEU A 84 -44.85 -18.91 -21.36
C LEU A 84 -45.22 -19.43 -19.97
N SER A 85 -44.23 -19.56 -19.09
CA SER A 85 -44.44 -19.93 -17.69
C SER A 85 -45.30 -18.90 -16.97
N ARG A 86 -46.16 -19.33 -16.05
CA ARG A 86 -47.07 -18.44 -15.32
C ARG A 86 -46.92 -18.64 -13.83
N SER A 87 -46.94 -17.56 -13.06
CA SER A 87 -46.91 -17.61 -11.61
C SER A 87 -47.87 -16.59 -11.04
N ASP A 88 -48.58 -16.98 -9.98
CA ASP A 88 -49.48 -16.08 -9.26
C ASP A 88 -48.98 -15.95 -7.83
N VAL A 89 -48.50 -14.75 -7.50
CA VAL A 89 -47.99 -14.40 -6.17
C VAL A 89 -48.94 -13.45 -5.44
N SER A 90 -50.12 -13.18 -6.01
CA SER A 90 -51.09 -12.25 -5.40
C SER A 90 -51.64 -12.68 -4.05
N GLY A 91 -51.50 -13.97 -3.71
CA GLY A 91 -51.87 -14.50 -2.39
C GLY A 91 -50.70 -14.64 -1.40
N ALA A 92 -49.49 -14.20 -1.75
CA ALA A 92 -48.34 -14.23 -0.83
C ALA A 92 -48.47 -13.12 0.24
N ASP A 93 -47.83 -13.32 1.41
CA ASP A 93 -47.78 -12.29 2.47
C ASP A 93 -47.08 -11.01 1.98
N ASP A 94 -46.05 -11.16 1.14
CA ASP A 94 -45.38 -10.09 0.41
C ASP A 94 -45.20 -10.50 -1.06
N PRO A 95 -46.17 -10.16 -1.93
CA PRO A 95 -46.10 -10.44 -3.37
C PRO A 95 -44.87 -9.84 -4.05
N GLY A 96 -44.35 -8.72 -3.53
CA GLY A 96 -43.17 -8.05 -4.06
C GLY A 96 -41.88 -8.82 -3.78
N ALA A 97 -41.69 -9.24 -2.53
CA ALA A 97 -40.53 -10.07 -2.16
C ALA A 97 -40.54 -11.42 -2.88
N GLU A 98 -41.70 -12.06 -3.00
CA GLU A 98 -41.84 -13.33 -3.72
C GLU A 98 -41.57 -13.15 -5.23
N PHE A 99 -42.01 -12.03 -5.82
CA PHE A 99 -41.64 -11.69 -7.20
C PHE A 99 -40.12 -11.55 -7.36
N GLU A 100 -39.42 -10.84 -6.46
CA GLU A 100 -37.96 -10.68 -6.57
C GLU A 100 -37.23 -12.02 -6.39
N ARG A 101 -37.73 -12.93 -5.53
CA ARG A 101 -37.22 -14.30 -5.43
C ARG A 101 -37.33 -15.05 -6.75
N ILE A 102 -38.52 -15.04 -7.38
CA ILE A 102 -38.74 -15.65 -8.69
C ILE A 102 -37.84 -15.00 -9.75
N ALA A 103 -37.72 -13.68 -9.75
CA ALA A 103 -36.90 -12.94 -10.71
C ALA A 103 -35.41 -13.31 -10.59
N ALA A 104 -34.89 -13.50 -9.36
CA ALA A 104 -33.52 -13.92 -9.10
C ALA A 104 -33.27 -15.37 -9.53
N GLU A 105 -34.22 -16.29 -9.28
CA GLU A 105 -34.13 -17.68 -9.76
C GLU A 105 -34.15 -17.73 -11.29
N GLU A 106 -35.04 -16.95 -11.91
CA GLU A 106 -35.15 -16.84 -13.36
C GLU A 106 -34.00 -16.09 -14.01
N SER A 107 -33.25 -15.22 -13.34
CA SER A 107 -32.09 -14.55 -13.94
C SER A 107 -30.82 -15.40 -13.82
N SER A 108 -30.65 -16.13 -12.71
CA SER A 108 -29.43 -16.87 -12.36
C SER A 108 -29.38 -18.31 -12.88
N ALA A 109 -30.49 -18.89 -13.36
CA ALA A 109 -30.44 -20.25 -13.89
C ALA A 109 -29.69 -20.31 -15.25
N PRO A 110 -28.70 -21.20 -15.44
CA PRO A 110 -27.86 -21.24 -16.63
C PRO A 110 -28.60 -21.80 -17.87
N PHE A 111 -28.05 -21.54 -19.06
CA PHE A 111 -28.50 -22.15 -20.32
C PHE A 111 -27.49 -23.18 -20.84
N PRO A 112 -27.93 -24.41 -21.19
CA PRO A 112 -27.13 -25.34 -21.97
C PRO A 112 -27.13 -24.89 -23.44
N LEU A 113 -25.98 -24.45 -23.95
CA LEU A 113 -25.88 -23.83 -25.29
C LEU A 113 -26.12 -24.80 -26.45
N ASP A 114 -26.08 -26.11 -26.19
CA ASP A 114 -26.34 -27.17 -27.16
C ASP A 114 -27.85 -27.43 -27.39
N ARG A 115 -28.74 -26.79 -26.62
CA ARG A 115 -30.19 -27.04 -26.65
C ARG A 115 -30.99 -25.75 -26.83
N ALA A 116 -31.72 -25.65 -27.93
CA ALA A 116 -32.69 -24.57 -28.13
C ALA A 116 -34.02 -24.84 -27.38
N PRO A 117 -34.78 -23.79 -26.98
CA PRO A 117 -34.46 -22.37 -27.09
C PRO A 117 -33.45 -21.87 -26.04
N LEU A 118 -32.61 -20.90 -26.42
CA LEU A 118 -31.68 -20.21 -25.50
C LEU A 118 -32.31 -18.95 -24.87
N TRP A 119 -33.61 -19.03 -24.59
CA TRP A 119 -34.38 -18.02 -23.90
C TRP A 119 -35.52 -18.66 -23.09
N ARG A 120 -36.06 -17.93 -22.12
CA ARG A 120 -37.24 -18.30 -21.33
C ARG A 120 -38.06 -17.06 -20.99
N ALA A 121 -39.38 -17.27 -20.85
CA ALA A 121 -40.32 -16.22 -20.48
C ALA A 121 -41.23 -16.68 -19.33
N ARG A 122 -41.44 -15.81 -18.34
CA ARG A 122 -42.38 -16.04 -17.23
C ARG A 122 -43.25 -14.81 -17.00
N LEU A 123 -44.55 -15.01 -16.97
CA LEU A 123 -45.54 -14.00 -16.64
C LEU A 123 -45.96 -14.15 -15.17
N VAL A 124 -45.74 -13.13 -14.35
CA VAL A 124 -46.04 -13.14 -12.91
C VAL A 124 -47.17 -12.16 -12.59
N ARG A 125 -48.21 -12.64 -11.89
CA ARG A 125 -49.33 -11.84 -11.39
C ARG A 125 -49.05 -11.44 -9.94
N LEU A 126 -49.00 -10.14 -9.65
CA LEU A 126 -48.73 -9.61 -8.31
C LEU A 126 -50.00 -9.30 -7.51
N GLY A 127 -51.17 -9.30 -8.16
CA GLY A 127 -52.46 -8.95 -7.56
C GLY A 127 -52.93 -7.56 -7.99
N PRO A 128 -54.02 -7.03 -7.42
CA PRO A 128 -54.61 -5.78 -7.88
C PRO A 128 -53.66 -4.60 -7.68
N ASP A 129 -53.34 -3.90 -8.77
CA ASP A 129 -52.87 -2.53 -8.71
C ASP A 129 -53.98 -1.65 -8.11
N GLY A 130 -53.62 -0.55 -7.43
CA GLY A 130 -54.59 0.32 -6.73
C GLY A 130 -55.69 0.94 -7.60
N THR A 131 -55.78 0.57 -8.89
CA THR A 131 -56.84 0.93 -9.84
C THR A 131 -57.89 -0.16 -10.03
N GLY A 132 -57.76 -1.31 -9.35
CA GLY A 132 -58.69 -2.44 -9.42
C GLY A 132 -58.43 -3.42 -10.57
N GLN A 133 -57.28 -3.31 -11.25
CA GLN A 133 -56.80 -4.27 -12.26
C GLN A 133 -55.62 -5.05 -11.70
N ASP A 134 -55.38 -6.28 -12.16
CA ASP A 134 -54.18 -7.01 -11.74
C ASP A 134 -52.90 -6.40 -12.34
N GLU A 135 -51.87 -6.23 -11.51
CA GLU A 135 -50.49 -5.98 -11.92
C GLU A 135 -49.85 -7.28 -12.43
N TRP A 136 -49.29 -7.21 -13.62
CA TRP A 136 -48.54 -8.31 -14.24
C TRP A 136 -47.15 -7.84 -14.67
N ARG A 137 -46.16 -8.71 -14.49
CA ARG A 137 -44.78 -8.50 -14.92
C ARG A 137 -44.32 -9.65 -15.80
N LEU A 138 -43.72 -9.31 -16.94
CA LEU A 138 -43.09 -10.26 -17.85
C LEU A 138 -41.58 -10.32 -17.57
N LEU A 139 -41.12 -11.46 -17.09
CA LEU A 139 -39.71 -11.81 -17.02
C LEU A 139 -39.31 -12.44 -18.35
N PHE A 140 -38.31 -11.88 -19.02
CA PHE A 140 -37.72 -12.45 -20.23
C PHE A 140 -36.21 -12.55 -20.06
N VAL A 141 -35.67 -13.76 -20.23
CA VAL A 141 -34.25 -14.05 -20.06
C VAL A 141 -33.75 -14.79 -21.28
N ALA A 142 -32.70 -14.27 -21.91
CA ALA A 142 -32.07 -14.88 -23.08
C ALA A 142 -30.55 -14.92 -22.92
N HIS A 143 -29.91 -15.93 -23.49
CA HIS A 143 -28.45 -16.01 -23.50
C HIS A 143 -27.86 -15.03 -24.51
N HIS A 144 -26.76 -14.37 -24.14
CA HIS A 144 -26.14 -13.29 -24.92
C HIS A 144 -25.60 -13.75 -26.29
N THR A 145 -25.51 -15.05 -26.56
CA THR A 145 -25.13 -15.60 -27.88
C THR A 145 -26.22 -15.43 -28.95
N VAL A 146 -27.48 -15.26 -28.54
CA VAL A 146 -28.63 -15.10 -29.47
C VAL A 146 -29.34 -13.76 -29.30
N TYR A 147 -28.89 -12.94 -28.36
CA TYR A 147 -29.60 -11.74 -27.92
C TYR A 147 -28.62 -10.67 -27.42
N ASP A 148 -28.93 -9.40 -27.65
CA ASP A 148 -28.20 -8.25 -27.12
C ASP A 148 -29.15 -7.15 -26.61
N ALA A 149 -28.59 -6.05 -26.07
CA ALA A 149 -29.40 -4.97 -25.52
C ALA A 149 -30.30 -4.28 -26.58
N TRP A 150 -29.84 -4.20 -27.83
CA TRP A 150 -30.64 -3.67 -28.93
C TRP A 150 -31.79 -4.62 -29.29
N SER A 151 -31.53 -5.93 -29.26
CA SER A 151 -32.55 -6.98 -29.43
C SER A 151 -33.64 -6.88 -28.37
N ALA A 152 -33.33 -6.46 -27.15
CA ALA A 152 -34.32 -6.23 -26.09
C ALA A 152 -35.36 -5.18 -26.45
N GLN A 153 -34.93 -4.08 -27.06
CA GLN A 153 -35.84 -3.03 -27.54
C GLN A 153 -36.72 -3.57 -28.68
N LEU A 154 -36.11 -4.15 -29.72
CA LEU A 154 -36.84 -4.71 -30.87
C LEU A 154 -37.86 -5.77 -30.45
N PHE A 155 -37.46 -6.65 -29.53
CA PHE A 155 -38.34 -7.70 -29.00
C PHE A 155 -39.59 -7.12 -28.35
N ALA A 156 -39.43 -6.10 -27.52
CA ALA A 156 -40.57 -5.48 -26.83
C ALA A 156 -41.49 -4.72 -27.81
N GLU A 157 -40.93 -3.99 -28.76
CA GLU A 157 -41.68 -3.27 -29.81
C GLU A 157 -42.47 -4.25 -30.69
N GLU A 158 -41.81 -5.29 -31.22
CA GLU A 158 -42.46 -6.28 -32.08
C GLU A 158 -43.48 -7.13 -31.29
N LEU A 159 -43.21 -7.46 -30.02
CA LEU A 159 -44.16 -8.20 -29.17
C LEU A 159 -45.43 -7.40 -28.93
N ALA A 160 -45.32 -6.08 -28.69
CA ALA A 160 -46.46 -5.20 -28.52
C ALA A 160 -47.30 -5.11 -29.81
N GLU A 161 -46.65 -4.94 -30.96
CA GLU A 161 -47.32 -4.89 -32.27
C GLU A 161 -48.00 -6.23 -32.63
N LEU A 162 -47.34 -7.36 -32.37
CA LEU A 162 -47.93 -8.68 -32.59
C LEU A 162 -49.15 -8.92 -31.69
N CYS A 163 -49.08 -8.50 -30.43
CA CYS A 163 -50.23 -8.57 -29.54
C CYS A 163 -51.39 -7.70 -30.02
N ALA A 164 -51.11 -6.45 -30.43
CA ALA A 164 -52.12 -5.56 -30.99
C ALA A 164 -52.76 -6.13 -32.26
N ALA A 165 -51.95 -6.66 -33.17
CA ALA A 165 -52.41 -7.29 -34.40
C ALA A 165 -53.32 -8.50 -34.15
N LEU A 166 -52.94 -9.38 -33.21
CA LEU A 166 -53.75 -10.52 -32.79
C LEU A 166 -55.07 -10.11 -32.12
N ARG A 167 -55.06 -9.03 -31.33
CA ARG A 167 -56.25 -8.51 -30.64
C ARG A 167 -57.24 -7.87 -31.60
N GLU A 168 -56.72 -7.20 -32.63
CA GLU A 168 -57.50 -6.50 -33.66
C GLU A 168 -57.80 -7.39 -34.89
N GLU A 169 -57.36 -8.64 -34.88
CA GLU A 169 -57.52 -9.61 -35.98
C GLU A 169 -57.00 -9.07 -37.34
N ARG A 170 -55.89 -8.34 -37.30
CA ARG A 170 -55.23 -7.75 -38.48
C ARG A 170 -53.86 -8.37 -38.72
N PRO A 171 -53.29 -8.29 -39.94
CA PRO A 171 -51.89 -8.62 -40.14
C PRO A 171 -50.98 -7.69 -39.32
N PRO A 172 -49.85 -8.19 -38.79
CA PRO A 172 -48.87 -7.35 -38.10
C PRO A 172 -48.19 -6.40 -39.08
N ARG A 173 -47.94 -5.17 -38.64
CA ARG A 173 -47.26 -4.12 -39.41
C ARG A 173 -45.76 -4.18 -39.18
N LEU A 174 -45.17 -5.34 -39.43
CA LEU A 174 -43.74 -5.58 -39.32
C LEU A 174 -43.13 -5.74 -40.71
N PRO A 175 -42.07 -4.99 -41.08
CA PRO A 175 -41.42 -5.14 -42.37
C PRO A 175 -40.81 -6.54 -42.52
N GLU A 176 -40.71 -7.03 -43.76
CA GLU A 176 -40.03 -8.30 -44.04
C GLU A 176 -38.54 -8.19 -43.74
N LEU A 177 -37.95 -9.23 -43.16
CA LEU A 177 -36.52 -9.29 -42.88
C LEU A 177 -35.80 -9.74 -44.14
N ALA A 178 -35.00 -8.86 -44.75
CA ALA A 178 -34.28 -9.16 -45.99
C ALA A 178 -33.16 -10.20 -45.81
N ILE A 179 -32.64 -10.32 -44.59
CA ILE A 179 -31.59 -11.23 -44.16
C ILE A 179 -31.88 -11.71 -42.73
N GLN A 180 -31.22 -12.77 -42.30
CA GLN A 180 -31.24 -13.28 -40.93
C GLN A 180 -29.83 -13.19 -40.31
N TYR A 181 -29.73 -13.42 -39.00
CA TYR A 181 -28.45 -13.37 -38.30
C TYR A 181 -27.42 -14.37 -38.86
N ALA A 182 -27.88 -15.54 -39.31
CA ALA A 182 -27.02 -16.56 -39.91
C ALA A 182 -26.31 -16.03 -41.17
N ASP A 183 -27.00 -15.23 -42.00
CA ASP A 183 -26.42 -14.59 -43.17
C ASP A 183 -25.33 -13.58 -42.79
N TYR A 184 -25.57 -12.79 -41.72
CA TYR A 184 -24.58 -11.87 -41.17
C TYR A 184 -23.33 -12.61 -40.66
N ALA A 185 -23.50 -13.74 -39.96
CA ALA A 185 -22.39 -14.53 -39.46
C ALA A 185 -21.52 -15.10 -40.59
N VAL A 186 -22.15 -15.57 -41.68
CA VAL A 186 -21.44 -16.01 -42.90
C VAL A 186 -20.69 -14.84 -43.53
N TRP A 187 -21.38 -13.72 -43.77
CA TRP A 187 -20.77 -12.52 -44.35
C TRP A 187 -19.57 -12.02 -43.53
N GLN A 188 -19.69 -11.99 -42.20
CA GLN A 188 -18.61 -11.54 -41.32
C GLN A 188 -17.39 -12.48 -41.43
N ARG A 189 -17.60 -13.80 -41.47
CA ARG A 189 -16.51 -14.78 -41.62
C ARG A 189 -15.79 -14.63 -42.95
N ASP A 190 -16.53 -14.40 -44.03
CA ASP A 190 -15.98 -14.24 -45.38
C ASP A 190 -15.24 -12.89 -45.52
N ARG A 191 -15.83 -11.80 -45.03
CA ARG A 191 -15.23 -10.44 -45.08
C ARG A 191 -13.93 -10.37 -44.29
N LEU A 192 -13.87 -11.03 -43.13
CA LEU A 192 -12.72 -10.95 -42.22
C LEU A 192 -11.65 -12.03 -42.54
N ALA A 193 -11.77 -12.74 -43.66
CA ALA A 193 -10.76 -13.65 -44.16
C ALA A 193 -9.62 -12.88 -44.89
N GLY A 194 -8.37 -13.34 -44.73
CA GLY A 194 -7.26 -12.95 -45.63
C GLY A 194 -6.66 -11.54 -45.48
N GLY A 195 -6.35 -11.08 -44.26
CA GLY A 195 -5.57 -9.84 -44.02
C GLY A 195 -6.37 -8.53 -44.12
N ALA A 196 -7.68 -8.59 -44.33
CA ALA A 196 -8.55 -7.43 -44.48
C ALA A 196 -8.56 -6.47 -43.26
N LEU A 197 -8.15 -6.94 -42.07
CA LEU A 197 -8.10 -6.17 -40.83
C LEU A 197 -6.70 -5.69 -40.45
N ASP A 198 -5.66 -5.92 -41.27
CA ASP A 198 -4.28 -5.64 -40.87
C ASP A 198 -4.05 -4.16 -40.51
N ALA A 199 -4.65 -3.25 -41.29
CA ALA A 199 -4.58 -1.81 -41.02
C ALA A 199 -5.26 -1.41 -39.70
N ASP A 200 -6.44 -1.96 -39.42
CA ASP A 200 -7.16 -1.69 -38.16
C ASP A 200 -6.43 -2.31 -36.96
N LEU A 201 -5.84 -3.50 -37.13
CA LEU A 201 -5.01 -4.15 -36.11
C LEU A 201 -3.74 -3.35 -35.81
N ASP A 202 -3.12 -2.74 -36.81
CA ASP A 202 -1.96 -1.86 -36.62
C ASP A 202 -2.32 -0.60 -35.84
N TYR A 203 -3.48 0.02 -36.13
CA TYR A 203 -4.01 1.11 -35.31
C TYR A 203 -4.14 0.69 -33.84
N TRP A 204 -4.78 -0.45 -33.56
CA TRP A 204 -4.98 -0.90 -32.19
C TRP A 204 -3.67 -1.26 -31.48
N ARG A 205 -2.69 -1.83 -32.20
CA ARG A 205 -1.34 -2.07 -31.68
C ARG A 205 -0.67 -0.78 -31.24
N GLU A 206 -0.75 0.26 -32.05
CA GLU A 206 -0.18 1.56 -31.73
C GLU A 206 -0.90 2.21 -30.53
N LYS A 207 -2.23 2.27 -30.56
CA LYS A 207 -3.02 2.94 -29.51
C LYS A 207 -2.89 2.28 -28.14
N LEU A 208 -2.83 0.96 -28.09
CA LEU A 208 -2.74 0.21 -26.82
C LEU A 208 -1.29 -0.10 -26.42
N ALA A 209 -0.29 0.33 -27.20
CA ALA A 209 1.11 0.12 -26.86
C ALA A 209 1.46 0.74 -25.50
N GLY A 210 1.98 -0.08 -24.59
CA GLY A 210 2.40 0.36 -23.26
C GLY A 210 1.26 0.68 -22.29
N SER A 211 0.00 0.37 -22.64
CA SER A 211 -1.08 0.42 -21.65
C SER A 211 -0.83 -0.61 -20.55
N VAL A 212 -1.16 -0.27 -19.31
CA VAL A 212 -1.11 -1.20 -18.19
C VAL A 212 -2.52 -1.43 -17.64
N PRO A 213 -2.79 -2.58 -17.01
CA PRO A 213 -4.04 -2.82 -16.30
C PRO A 213 -4.34 -1.69 -15.30
N LEU A 214 -5.58 -1.22 -15.29
CA LEU A 214 -6.03 -0.22 -14.33
C LEU A 214 -6.50 -0.93 -13.06
N GLU A 215 -5.83 -0.66 -11.94
CA GLU A 215 -6.16 -1.27 -10.66
C GLU A 215 -6.81 -0.25 -9.72
N LEU A 216 -8.12 -0.40 -9.52
CA LEU A 216 -8.78 0.22 -8.38
C LEU A 216 -8.30 -0.49 -7.10
N PRO A 217 -8.00 0.24 -6.02
CA PRO A 217 -7.60 -0.38 -4.76
C PRO A 217 -8.75 -1.28 -4.25
N PRO A 218 -8.56 -2.61 -4.19
CA PRO A 218 -9.63 -3.51 -3.79
C PRO A 218 -9.72 -3.56 -2.25
N ASP A 219 -10.89 -3.97 -1.75
CA ASP A 219 -11.11 -4.23 -0.32
C ASP A 219 -10.56 -5.61 0.08
N ARG A 220 -10.45 -6.52 -0.89
CA ARG A 220 -9.94 -7.89 -0.73
C ARG A 220 -8.76 -8.15 -1.67
N PRO A 221 -7.83 -9.04 -1.30
CA PRO A 221 -6.77 -9.45 -2.22
C PRO A 221 -7.37 -10.07 -3.48
N ARG A 222 -6.82 -9.73 -4.64
CA ARG A 222 -7.26 -10.31 -5.91
C ARG A 222 -7.03 -11.83 -5.91
N PRO A 223 -8.03 -12.64 -6.27
CA PRO A 223 -7.86 -14.08 -6.47
C PRO A 223 -6.85 -14.44 -7.56
N GLU A 224 -6.22 -15.61 -7.47
CA GLU A 224 -5.29 -16.10 -8.50
C GLU A 224 -5.98 -16.41 -9.84
N GLU A 225 -7.25 -16.83 -9.77
CA GLU A 225 -8.11 -17.10 -10.92
C GLU A 225 -9.30 -16.14 -10.91
N PHE A 226 -9.70 -15.65 -12.09
CA PHE A 226 -10.82 -14.72 -12.22
C PHE A 226 -12.15 -15.40 -11.87
N GLY A 227 -12.80 -14.94 -10.81
CA GLY A 227 -14.17 -15.33 -10.47
C GLY A 227 -15.21 -14.35 -11.02
N TYR A 228 -16.44 -14.86 -11.15
CA TYR A 228 -17.57 -14.12 -11.73
C TYR A 228 -18.60 -13.69 -10.70
N ALA A 229 -18.35 -13.89 -9.40
CA ALA A 229 -19.30 -13.48 -8.37
C ALA A 229 -19.44 -11.96 -8.34
N GLY A 230 -20.68 -11.46 -8.44
CA GLY A 230 -20.91 -10.03 -8.58
C GLY A 230 -22.22 -9.55 -7.98
N ALA A 231 -22.28 -8.24 -7.80
CA ALA A 231 -23.45 -7.51 -7.31
C ALA A 231 -23.58 -6.18 -8.05
N ALA A 232 -24.70 -5.48 -7.82
CA ALA A 232 -24.97 -4.20 -8.46
C ALA A 232 -25.46 -3.15 -7.46
N VAL A 233 -25.03 -1.90 -7.61
CA VAL A 233 -25.52 -0.74 -6.85
C VAL A 233 -26.14 0.28 -7.79
N GLY A 234 -27.44 0.53 -7.63
CA GLY A 234 -28.19 1.50 -8.44
C GLY A 234 -27.99 2.95 -8.00
N PHE A 235 -28.18 3.87 -8.94
CA PHE A 235 -28.15 5.32 -8.72
C PHE A 235 -29.11 6.09 -9.63
N SER A 236 -29.42 7.31 -9.23
CA SER A 236 -30.05 8.33 -10.06
C SER A 236 -29.20 9.60 -10.03
N VAL A 237 -29.08 10.27 -11.18
CA VAL A 237 -28.39 11.55 -11.26
C VAL A 237 -29.26 12.65 -10.61
N PRO A 238 -28.66 13.61 -9.86
CA PRO A 238 -29.39 14.74 -9.29
C PRO A 238 -30.21 15.54 -10.31
N ASP A 239 -31.28 16.18 -9.83
CA ASP A 239 -32.16 17.00 -10.67
C ASP A 239 -31.37 18.13 -11.37
N GLY A 240 -31.69 18.38 -12.64
CA GLY A 240 -31.00 19.37 -13.48
C GLY A 240 -29.66 18.92 -14.07
N THR A 241 -28.91 18.02 -13.41
CA THR A 241 -27.60 17.57 -13.94
C THR A 241 -27.73 16.83 -15.28
N SER A 242 -28.81 16.07 -15.48
CA SER A 242 -29.08 15.41 -16.77
C SER A 242 -29.23 16.40 -17.93
N GLU A 243 -29.92 17.52 -17.70
CA GLU A 243 -30.13 18.58 -18.69
C GLU A 243 -28.82 19.29 -19.02
N ARG A 244 -27.97 19.51 -18.01
CA ARG A 244 -26.65 20.12 -18.15
C ARG A 244 -25.67 19.23 -18.91
N VAL A 245 -25.72 17.91 -18.70
CA VAL A 245 -24.96 16.94 -19.51
C VAL A 245 -25.38 17.06 -20.98
N ALA A 246 -26.68 17.07 -21.26
CA ALA A 246 -27.19 17.19 -22.62
C ALA A 246 -26.84 18.55 -23.25
N GLU A 247 -26.88 19.64 -22.48
CA GLU A 247 -26.50 20.97 -22.93
C GLU A 247 -25.01 21.07 -23.25
N LEU A 248 -24.15 20.56 -22.36
CA LEU A 248 -22.71 20.53 -22.58
C LEU A 248 -22.39 19.76 -23.85
N ALA A 249 -22.94 18.55 -23.98
CA ALA A 249 -22.77 17.71 -25.17
C ALA A 249 -23.11 18.46 -26.46
N ARG A 250 -24.27 19.13 -26.51
CA ARG A 250 -24.66 19.97 -27.66
C ARG A 250 -23.66 21.10 -27.92
N ARG A 251 -23.25 21.83 -26.88
CA ARG A 251 -22.34 22.98 -27.00
C ARG A 251 -20.95 22.59 -27.50
N THR A 252 -20.46 21.41 -27.14
CA THR A 252 -19.13 20.90 -27.53
C THR A 252 -19.17 20.00 -28.77
N SER A 253 -20.34 19.85 -29.41
CA SER A 253 -20.54 18.91 -30.53
C SER A 253 -20.08 17.48 -30.18
N THR A 254 -20.42 17.03 -28.97
CA THR A 254 -20.18 15.68 -28.44
C THR A 254 -21.52 15.02 -28.08
N THR A 255 -21.47 13.80 -27.57
CA THR A 255 -22.64 13.07 -27.09
C THR A 255 -22.67 13.03 -25.55
N PRO A 256 -23.85 12.80 -24.92
CA PRO A 256 -23.92 12.52 -23.49
C PRO A 256 -23.00 11.36 -23.05
N PHE A 257 -22.87 10.33 -23.90
CA PHE A 257 -21.91 9.23 -23.71
C PHE A 257 -20.49 9.74 -23.48
N MET A 258 -19.98 10.62 -24.37
CA MET A 258 -18.63 11.16 -24.26
C MET A 258 -18.45 12.00 -22.99
N VAL A 259 -19.46 12.77 -22.58
CA VAL A 259 -19.42 13.57 -21.34
C VAL A 259 -19.32 12.66 -20.10
N LEU A 260 -20.16 11.63 -20.03
CA LEU A 260 -20.19 10.68 -18.93
C LEU A 260 -18.92 9.82 -18.87
N LEU A 261 -18.42 9.35 -20.02
CA LEU A 261 -17.15 8.64 -20.12
C LEU A 261 -15.98 9.51 -19.66
N THR A 262 -15.97 10.80 -20.02
CA THR A 262 -14.94 11.75 -19.57
C THR A 262 -14.98 11.93 -18.05
N ALA A 263 -16.17 12.08 -17.46
CA ALA A 263 -16.32 12.18 -16.01
C ALA A 263 -15.89 10.88 -15.30
N PHE A 264 -16.22 9.72 -15.87
CA PHE A 264 -15.81 8.43 -15.32
C PHE A 264 -14.30 8.21 -15.42
N ALA A 265 -13.68 8.54 -16.55
CA ALA A 265 -12.22 8.50 -16.71
C ALA A 265 -11.51 9.45 -15.73
N ALA A 266 -12.04 10.66 -15.54
CA ALA A 266 -11.54 11.63 -14.56
C ALA A 266 -11.61 11.09 -13.12
N LEU A 267 -12.72 10.44 -12.75
CA LEU A 267 -12.86 9.78 -11.46
C LEU A 267 -11.83 8.67 -11.30
N LEU A 268 -11.72 7.75 -12.27
CA LEU A 268 -10.77 6.63 -12.24
C LEU A 268 -9.33 7.12 -12.09
N ALA A 269 -8.97 8.18 -12.82
CA ALA A 269 -7.66 8.80 -12.73
C ALA A 269 -7.37 9.37 -11.34
N ARG A 270 -8.34 10.08 -10.75
CA ARG A 270 -8.22 10.62 -9.39
C ARG A 270 -8.21 9.54 -8.30
N TRP A 271 -8.94 8.45 -8.52
CA TRP A 271 -9.05 7.35 -7.56
C TRP A 271 -7.80 6.47 -7.52
N THR A 272 -7.15 6.29 -8.68
CA THR A 272 -5.95 5.45 -8.84
C THR A 272 -4.64 6.22 -8.86
N GLY A 273 -4.69 7.54 -9.02
CA GLY A 273 -3.51 8.40 -9.24
C GLY A 273 -2.87 8.22 -10.62
N ARG A 274 -3.55 7.54 -11.56
CA ARG A 274 -3.07 7.32 -12.94
C ARG A 274 -3.67 8.37 -13.87
N THR A 275 -2.92 8.82 -14.87
CA THR A 275 -3.44 9.74 -15.90
C THR A 275 -3.81 9.02 -17.20
N ASP A 276 -3.39 7.78 -17.38
CA ASP A 276 -3.69 6.95 -18.55
C ASP A 276 -4.58 5.79 -18.11
N VAL A 277 -5.82 5.76 -18.60
CA VAL A 277 -6.85 4.80 -18.20
C VAL A 277 -7.42 4.08 -19.42
N VAL A 278 -7.67 2.78 -19.30
CA VAL A 278 -8.32 1.98 -20.35
C VAL A 278 -9.68 1.52 -19.85
N VAL A 279 -10.73 1.86 -20.60
CA VAL A 279 -12.11 1.51 -20.28
C VAL A 279 -12.69 0.70 -21.43
N GLY A 280 -13.23 -0.48 -21.14
CA GLY A 280 -13.95 -1.27 -22.14
C GLY A 280 -15.35 -0.70 -22.35
N SER A 281 -15.72 -0.43 -23.60
CA SER A 281 -17.05 0.05 -23.93
C SER A 281 -17.66 -0.76 -25.07
N PRO A 282 -18.89 -1.30 -24.90
CA PRO A 282 -19.56 -2.03 -25.96
C PRO A 282 -20.09 -1.07 -27.04
N VAL A 283 -20.06 -1.53 -28.29
CA VAL A 283 -20.69 -0.88 -29.45
C VAL A 283 -21.73 -1.80 -30.06
N ALA A 284 -22.78 -1.22 -30.67
CA ALA A 284 -23.91 -1.99 -31.16
C ALA A 284 -23.57 -2.96 -32.30
N GLY A 285 -22.55 -2.65 -33.12
CA GLY A 285 -22.12 -3.50 -34.24
C GLY A 285 -23.14 -3.60 -35.39
N ARG A 286 -24.01 -2.59 -35.54
CA ARG A 286 -25.08 -2.52 -36.54
C ARG A 286 -24.85 -1.35 -37.49
N GLU A 287 -23.85 -1.47 -38.36
CA GLU A 287 -23.41 -0.37 -39.23
C GLU A 287 -24.30 -0.18 -40.46
N THR A 288 -24.99 -1.23 -40.90
CA THR A 288 -25.86 -1.18 -42.09
C THR A 288 -27.34 -1.24 -41.70
N PRO A 289 -28.22 -0.53 -42.43
CA PRO A 289 -29.65 -0.50 -42.13
C PRO A 289 -30.34 -1.87 -42.10
N GLU A 290 -29.81 -2.84 -42.86
CA GLU A 290 -30.33 -4.20 -42.94
C GLU A 290 -30.15 -4.99 -41.62
N LEU A 291 -29.19 -4.58 -40.77
CA LEU A 291 -28.95 -5.21 -39.46
C LEU A 291 -29.87 -4.66 -38.37
N ASN A 292 -30.39 -3.44 -38.53
CA ASN A 292 -31.20 -2.76 -37.51
C ASN A 292 -32.45 -3.53 -37.04
N PRO A 293 -33.20 -4.25 -37.89
CA PRO A 293 -34.39 -4.98 -37.47
C PRO A 293 -34.11 -6.40 -36.93
N LEU A 294 -32.85 -6.84 -36.87
CA LEU A 294 -32.51 -8.22 -36.51
C LEU A 294 -32.36 -8.43 -35.00
N ILE A 295 -32.96 -9.48 -34.45
CA ILE A 295 -32.54 -10.01 -33.15
C ILE A 295 -31.24 -10.80 -33.34
N GLY A 296 -30.29 -10.68 -32.42
CA GLY A 296 -29.02 -11.42 -32.46
C GLY A 296 -27.91 -10.80 -31.60
N MET A 297 -26.72 -11.40 -31.66
CA MET A 297 -25.54 -10.92 -30.92
C MET A 297 -24.62 -10.09 -31.84
N PHE A 298 -24.79 -8.77 -31.88
CA PHE A 298 -23.98 -7.88 -32.73
C PHE A 298 -22.88 -7.13 -31.95
N VAL A 299 -23.01 -7.07 -30.63
CA VAL A 299 -22.14 -6.27 -29.78
C VAL A 299 -20.67 -6.62 -29.94
N ASN A 300 -19.84 -5.61 -30.21
CA ASN A 300 -18.38 -5.69 -30.07
C ASN A 300 -17.94 -4.83 -28.89
N THR A 301 -16.70 -5.00 -28.41
CA THR A 301 -16.16 -4.22 -27.29
C THR A 301 -14.88 -3.51 -27.70
N LEU A 302 -14.83 -2.20 -27.45
CA LEU A 302 -13.69 -1.36 -27.77
C LEU A 302 -12.95 -0.97 -26.47
N PRO A 303 -11.63 -1.25 -26.35
CA PRO A 303 -10.82 -0.74 -25.24
C PRO A 303 -10.43 0.72 -25.50
N LEU A 304 -11.13 1.65 -24.85
CA LEU A 304 -10.92 3.09 -25.00
C LEU A 304 -9.81 3.54 -24.05
N ARG A 305 -8.63 3.87 -24.59
CA ARG A 305 -7.51 4.44 -23.84
C ARG A 305 -7.61 5.96 -23.80
N ILE A 306 -7.70 6.52 -22.60
CA ILE A 306 -7.96 7.94 -22.35
C ILE A 306 -6.78 8.54 -21.60
N ASP A 307 -6.16 9.56 -22.18
CA ASP A 307 -5.02 10.28 -21.61
C ASP A 307 -5.44 11.63 -20.98
N LEU A 308 -5.31 11.69 -19.66
CA LEU A 308 -5.53 12.85 -18.80
C LEU A 308 -4.20 13.47 -18.33
N GLY A 309 -3.10 13.15 -19.01
CA GLY A 309 -1.79 13.74 -18.78
C GLY A 309 -1.81 15.26 -18.93
N GLY A 310 -1.06 15.93 -18.07
CA GLY A 310 -0.94 17.39 -18.04
C GLY A 310 -2.04 18.14 -17.27
N ASP A 311 -2.92 17.41 -16.57
CA ASP A 311 -4.04 17.98 -15.79
C ASP A 311 -4.94 18.92 -16.62
N PRO A 312 -5.54 18.41 -17.71
CA PRO A 312 -6.37 19.23 -18.60
C PRO A 312 -7.60 19.79 -17.88
N ALA A 313 -8.14 20.89 -18.41
CA ALA A 313 -9.51 21.29 -18.08
C ALA A 313 -10.50 20.19 -18.50
N PHE A 314 -11.63 20.07 -17.80
CA PHE A 314 -12.63 19.04 -18.15
C PHE A 314 -13.09 19.13 -19.61
N GLY A 315 -13.26 20.34 -20.16
CA GLY A 315 -13.59 20.55 -21.56
C GLY A 315 -12.51 20.02 -22.53
N GLU A 316 -11.23 20.20 -22.21
CA GLU A 316 -10.11 19.68 -23.02
C GLU A 316 -10.03 18.15 -22.93
N ALA A 317 -10.27 17.58 -21.75
CA ALA A 317 -10.38 16.14 -21.57
C ALA A 317 -11.53 15.56 -22.41
N LEU A 318 -12.66 16.24 -22.47
CA LEU A 318 -13.81 15.85 -23.30
C LEU A 318 -13.48 15.87 -24.80
N GLU A 319 -12.69 16.84 -25.26
CA GLU A 319 -12.20 16.88 -26.65
C GLU A 319 -11.27 15.70 -26.96
N ARG A 320 -10.38 15.34 -26.04
CA ARG A 320 -9.53 14.14 -26.18
C ARG A 320 -10.36 12.86 -26.23
N VAL A 321 -11.34 12.72 -25.32
CA VAL A 321 -12.24 11.55 -25.31
C VAL A 321 -13.06 11.48 -26.60
N ARG A 322 -13.55 12.61 -27.11
CA ARG A 322 -14.22 12.68 -28.41
C ARG A 322 -13.34 12.13 -29.52
N ALA A 323 -12.08 12.57 -29.61
CA ALA A 323 -11.13 12.08 -30.61
C ALA A 323 -10.90 10.56 -30.47
N THR A 324 -10.61 10.08 -29.26
CA THR A 324 -10.43 8.65 -28.97
C THR A 324 -11.65 7.82 -29.38
N VAL A 325 -12.86 8.27 -29.04
CA VAL A 325 -14.09 7.53 -29.36
C VAL A 325 -14.34 7.51 -30.87
N MET A 326 -14.16 8.62 -31.57
CA MET A 326 -14.35 8.67 -33.02
C MET A 326 -13.33 7.79 -33.76
N GLU A 327 -12.05 7.89 -33.42
CA GLU A 327 -11.02 7.02 -34.00
C GLU A 327 -11.28 5.54 -33.69
N ALA A 328 -11.71 5.21 -32.47
CA ALA A 328 -12.06 3.83 -32.11
C ALA A 328 -13.26 3.29 -32.92
N LEU A 329 -14.25 4.13 -33.24
CA LEU A 329 -15.40 3.76 -34.05
C LEU A 329 -15.03 3.50 -35.51
N ASP A 330 -14.06 4.24 -36.07
CA ASP A 330 -13.55 4.00 -37.43
C ASP A 330 -12.87 2.61 -37.56
N HIS A 331 -12.45 2.02 -36.43
CA HIS A 331 -11.78 0.72 -36.36
C HIS A 331 -12.58 -0.34 -35.58
N GLN A 332 -13.90 -0.15 -35.42
CA GLN A 332 -14.76 -1.02 -34.59
C GLN A 332 -15.03 -2.42 -35.17
N ASP A 333 -14.70 -2.63 -36.44
CA ASP A 333 -14.90 -3.89 -37.16
C ASP A 333 -14.00 -5.02 -36.67
N VAL A 334 -12.87 -4.69 -35.99
CA VAL A 334 -11.97 -5.69 -35.42
C VAL A 334 -12.66 -6.39 -34.24
N PRO A 335 -12.94 -7.71 -34.32
CA PRO A 335 -13.54 -8.42 -33.20
C PRO A 335 -12.61 -8.42 -31.99
N PHE A 336 -13.14 -8.18 -30.79
CA PHE A 336 -12.33 -8.15 -29.56
C PHE A 336 -11.45 -9.39 -29.37
N ALA A 337 -11.92 -10.59 -29.73
CA ALA A 337 -11.13 -11.82 -29.65
C ALA A 337 -9.89 -11.77 -30.55
N LYS A 338 -10.02 -11.23 -31.77
CA LYS A 338 -8.92 -11.04 -32.72
C LYS A 338 -7.94 -9.98 -32.22
N LEU A 339 -8.46 -8.94 -31.59
CA LEU A 339 -7.64 -7.91 -30.95
C LEU A 339 -6.74 -8.51 -29.84
N VAL A 340 -7.30 -9.33 -28.94
CA VAL A 340 -6.53 -10.02 -27.89
C VAL A 340 -5.49 -10.97 -28.49
N GLU A 341 -5.86 -11.73 -29.52
CA GLU A 341 -4.97 -12.65 -30.25
C GLU A 341 -3.77 -11.91 -30.86
N ALA A 342 -4.03 -10.74 -31.46
CA ALA A 342 -3.03 -9.93 -32.15
C ALA A 342 -2.10 -9.17 -31.21
N LEU A 343 -2.62 -8.67 -30.08
CA LEU A 343 -1.85 -7.88 -29.10
C LEU A 343 -1.06 -8.76 -28.11
N ARG A 344 -1.53 -9.99 -27.86
CA ARG A 344 -0.91 -10.93 -26.91
C ARG A 344 -0.52 -10.26 -25.58
N PRO A 345 -1.47 -9.61 -24.87
CA PRO A 345 -1.17 -9.00 -23.59
C PRO A 345 -0.61 -10.07 -22.61
N PRO A 346 0.20 -9.66 -21.60
CA PRO A 346 0.66 -10.57 -20.57
C PRO A 346 -0.50 -11.40 -20.01
N ARG A 347 -0.33 -12.72 -19.96
CA ARG A 347 -1.37 -13.61 -19.45
C ARG A 347 -1.43 -13.51 -17.93
N ASP A 348 -2.60 -13.15 -17.44
CA ASP A 348 -2.90 -13.03 -16.02
C ASP A 348 -4.25 -13.72 -15.77
N PRO A 349 -4.25 -14.92 -15.16
CA PRO A 349 -5.49 -15.69 -14.95
C PRO A 349 -6.50 -14.98 -14.05
N GLY A 350 -6.08 -14.00 -13.24
CA GLY A 350 -6.94 -13.23 -12.33
C GLY A 350 -7.54 -11.97 -12.95
N ARG A 351 -7.33 -11.70 -14.25
CA ARG A 351 -7.76 -10.46 -14.91
C ARG A 351 -8.36 -10.70 -16.30
N THR A 352 -9.31 -9.85 -16.67
CA THR A 352 -9.79 -9.74 -18.05
C THR A 352 -8.71 -9.11 -18.94
N PRO A 353 -8.60 -9.56 -20.22
CA PRO A 353 -7.59 -9.03 -21.13
C PRO A 353 -7.93 -7.58 -21.54
N LEU A 354 -6.88 -6.76 -21.72
CA LEU A 354 -6.91 -5.36 -22.22
C LEU A 354 -7.58 -4.31 -21.30
N TYR A 355 -8.68 -4.64 -20.62
CA TYR A 355 -9.36 -3.71 -19.70
C TYR A 355 -10.00 -4.47 -18.53
N GLN A 356 -10.08 -3.82 -17.37
CA GLN A 356 -10.70 -4.35 -16.15
C GLN A 356 -11.95 -3.56 -15.72
N ILE A 357 -12.12 -2.36 -16.29
CA ILE A 357 -13.21 -1.44 -15.97
C ILE A 357 -14.05 -1.21 -17.22
N GLY A 358 -15.37 -1.38 -17.11
CA GLY A 358 -16.33 -1.17 -18.18
C GLY A 358 -17.11 0.15 -18.04
N PHE A 359 -17.52 0.70 -19.18
CA PHE A 359 -18.48 1.81 -19.25
C PHE A 359 -19.45 1.59 -20.41
N ASN A 360 -20.74 1.65 -20.11
CA ASN A 360 -21.78 1.45 -21.10
C ASN A 360 -22.94 2.42 -20.89
N GLN A 361 -23.51 2.90 -22.00
CA GLN A 361 -24.74 3.68 -22.01
C GLN A 361 -25.81 2.91 -22.78
N LEU A 362 -26.83 2.46 -22.06
CA LEU A 362 -27.96 1.72 -22.61
C LEU A 362 -28.93 2.64 -23.37
N PRO A 363 -29.65 2.11 -24.36
CA PRO A 363 -30.67 2.87 -25.10
C PRO A 363 -31.74 3.48 -24.20
N ILE A 364 -32.28 4.64 -24.61
CA ILE A 364 -33.28 5.45 -23.86
C ILE A 364 -34.56 4.64 -23.56
N ASP A 365 -34.95 3.75 -24.49
CA ASP A 365 -36.20 3.00 -24.46
C ASP A 365 -35.99 1.50 -24.21
N ALA A 366 -34.93 1.12 -23.49
CA ALA A 366 -34.79 -0.26 -23.02
C ALA A 366 -36.04 -0.66 -22.21
N HIS A 367 -36.95 -1.38 -22.86
CA HIS A 367 -38.26 -1.72 -22.32
C HIS A 367 -38.09 -2.74 -21.19
N GLY A 368 -38.03 -2.27 -19.95
CA GLY A 368 -37.99 -3.09 -18.74
C GLY A 368 -36.80 -2.83 -17.83
N ARG A 369 -36.92 -3.24 -16.56
CA ARG A 369 -35.86 -3.22 -15.57
C ARG A 369 -34.88 -4.37 -15.83
N GLN A 370 -33.59 -4.09 -15.99
CA GLN A 370 -32.57 -5.13 -16.03
C GLN A 370 -32.45 -5.81 -14.66
N LEU A 371 -32.34 -7.14 -14.68
CA LEU A 371 -32.25 -7.98 -13.48
C LEU A 371 -30.80 -8.41 -13.27
N SER A 372 -30.35 -8.40 -12.02
CA SER A 372 -29.05 -8.95 -11.65
C SER A 372 -29.04 -10.47 -11.84
N THR A 373 -27.95 -10.99 -12.38
CA THR A 373 -27.66 -12.43 -12.46
C THR A 373 -26.82 -12.93 -11.29
N GLY A 374 -26.44 -12.03 -10.37
CA GLY A 374 -25.49 -12.33 -9.28
C GLY A 374 -24.05 -12.51 -9.77
N THR A 375 -23.73 -11.97 -10.94
CA THR A 375 -22.41 -12.10 -11.57
C THR A 375 -21.82 -10.76 -11.98
N ALA A 376 -20.50 -10.74 -12.24
CA ALA A 376 -19.79 -9.60 -12.82
C ALA A 376 -18.82 -10.08 -13.90
N LYS A 377 -18.79 -9.39 -15.04
CA LYS A 377 -17.91 -9.75 -16.20
C LYS A 377 -16.52 -9.14 -16.12
N THR A 378 -16.36 -8.16 -15.24
CA THR A 378 -15.17 -7.31 -15.07
C THR A 378 -15.04 -6.98 -13.59
N ASP A 379 -13.95 -6.32 -13.18
CA ASP A 379 -13.82 -5.85 -11.81
C ASP A 379 -14.96 -4.88 -11.45
N LEU A 380 -15.28 -3.96 -12.37
CA LEU A 380 -16.34 -2.95 -12.20
C LEU A 380 -16.83 -2.44 -13.57
N THR A 381 -18.14 -2.35 -13.77
CA THR A 381 -18.76 -1.73 -14.96
C THR A 381 -19.81 -0.70 -14.56
N LEU A 382 -19.68 0.53 -15.07
CA LEU A 382 -20.69 1.58 -14.93
C LEU A 382 -21.69 1.49 -16.10
N GLU A 383 -22.94 1.15 -15.77
CA GLU A 383 -24.07 1.07 -16.69
C GLU A 383 -24.94 2.32 -16.51
N VAL A 384 -25.14 3.11 -17.57
CA VAL A 384 -25.96 4.32 -17.55
C VAL A 384 -27.16 4.17 -18.47
N GLN A 385 -28.32 4.61 -18.01
CA GLN A 385 -29.56 4.69 -18.78
C GLN A 385 -30.21 6.07 -18.60
N SER A 386 -31.08 6.45 -19.53
CA SER A 386 -31.77 7.76 -19.50
C SER A 386 -33.30 7.63 -19.63
N PRO A 387 -33.97 6.85 -18.77
CA PRO A 387 -35.42 6.68 -18.84
C PRO A 387 -36.13 8.04 -18.73
N GLN A 388 -37.00 8.34 -19.71
CA GLN A 388 -37.75 9.60 -19.80
C GLN A 388 -36.88 10.87 -19.68
N GLY A 389 -35.63 10.81 -20.17
CA GLY A 389 -34.70 11.96 -20.17
C GLY A 389 -33.98 12.22 -18.83
N ARG A 390 -34.13 11.34 -17.84
CA ARG A 390 -33.42 11.42 -16.55
C ARG A 390 -32.30 10.38 -16.51
N LEU A 391 -31.06 10.82 -16.33
CA LEU A 391 -29.93 9.90 -16.19
C LEU A 391 -29.98 9.14 -14.86
N GLY A 392 -29.66 7.85 -14.92
CA GLY A 392 -29.50 6.96 -13.79
C GLY A 392 -28.80 5.68 -14.25
N GLY A 393 -28.69 4.68 -13.39
CA GLY A 393 -27.99 3.47 -13.76
C GLY A 393 -27.60 2.61 -12.58
N TRP A 394 -26.58 1.79 -12.77
CA TRP A 394 -25.96 1.01 -11.70
C TRP A 394 -24.48 0.78 -11.97
N ILE A 395 -23.76 0.42 -10.92
CA ILE A 395 -22.42 -0.15 -11.03
C ILE A 395 -22.53 -1.64 -10.75
N GLU A 396 -22.20 -2.48 -11.74
CA GLU A 396 -21.93 -3.91 -11.56
C GLU A 396 -20.49 -4.08 -11.10
N TYR A 397 -20.22 -4.92 -10.09
CA TYR A 397 -18.89 -5.08 -9.51
C TYR A 397 -18.63 -6.49 -9.02
N SER A 398 -17.35 -6.90 -9.00
CA SER A 398 -16.91 -8.17 -8.42
C SER A 398 -16.94 -8.12 -6.89
N THR A 399 -17.72 -8.99 -6.27
CA THR A 399 -17.79 -9.12 -4.80
C THR A 399 -16.54 -9.77 -4.21
N GLU A 400 -15.72 -10.40 -5.05
CA GLU A 400 -14.43 -10.95 -4.65
C GLU A 400 -13.38 -9.87 -4.41
N LEU A 401 -13.58 -8.67 -4.99
CA LEU A 401 -12.66 -7.54 -4.88
C LEU A 401 -13.21 -6.41 -4.00
N PHE A 402 -14.49 -6.09 -4.13
CA PHE A 402 -15.08 -4.91 -3.52
C PHE A 402 -16.22 -5.22 -2.56
N GLU A 403 -16.36 -4.36 -1.56
CA GLU A 403 -17.53 -4.25 -0.71
C GLU A 403 -18.50 -3.20 -1.27
N GLU A 404 -19.80 -3.42 -1.04
CA GLU A 404 -20.84 -2.49 -1.47
C GLU A 404 -20.57 -1.05 -1.00
N GLY A 405 -20.05 -0.89 0.22
CA GLY A 405 -19.70 0.40 0.78
C GLY A 405 -18.65 1.16 -0.04
N THR A 406 -17.66 0.46 -0.60
CA THR A 406 -16.61 1.05 -1.45
C THR A 406 -17.18 1.50 -2.78
N VAL A 407 -18.02 0.66 -3.40
CA VAL A 407 -18.68 0.99 -4.67
C VAL A 407 -19.64 2.18 -4.49
N ARG A 408 -20.37 2.25 -3.39
CA ARG A 408 -21.22 3.41 -3.05
C ARG A 408 -20.43 4.71 -2.91
N ARG A 409 -19.22 4.67 -2.32
CA ARG A 409 -18.34 5.85 -2.23
C ARG A 409 -17.84 6.29 -3.60
N LEU A 410 -17.42 5.34 -4.44
CA LEU A 410 -16.99 5.62 -5.81
C LEU A 410 -18.13 6.25 -6.62
N LEU A 411 -19.35 5.74 -6.45
CA LEU A 411 -20.55 6.27 -7.08
C LEU A 411 -20.92 7.67 -6.57
N SER A 412 -20.84 7.92 -5.26
CA SER A 412 -21.04 9.27 -4.70
C SER A 412 -20.06 10.26 -5.31
N ALA A 413 -18.77 9.88 -5.36
CA ALA A 413 -17.72 10.69 -5.96
C ALA A 413 -17.94 10.92 -7.47
N PHE A 414 -18.45 9.94 -8.20
CA PHE A 414 -18.83 10.10 -9.61
C PHE A 414 -19.89 11.19 -9.78
N LEU A 415 -20.95 11.17 -8.96
CA LEU A 415 -22.04 12.14 -9.04
C LEU A 415 -21.58 13.55 -8.68
N VAL A 416 -20.81 13.70 -7.60
CA VAL A 416 -20.23 14.99 -7.18
C VAL A 416 -19.29 15.56 -8.26
N LEU A 417 -18.41 14.72 -8.80
CA LEU A 417 -17.50 15.11 -9.86
C LEU A 417 -18.25 15.51 -11.13
N LEU A 418 -19.24 14.72 -11.56
CA LEU A 418 -20.05 14.98 -12.75
C LEU A 418 -20.77 16.32 -12.64
N GLU A 419 -21.43 16.58 -11.51
CA GLU A 419 -22.15 17.83 -11.27
C GLU A 419 -21.21 19.04 -11.33
N ALA A 420 -20.02 18.95 -10.72
CA ALA A 420 -19.02 20.00 -10.76
C ALA A 420 -18.40 20.19 -12.16
N ALA A 421 -18.22 19.11 -12.92
CA ALA A 421 -17.62 19.13 -14.25
C ALA A 421 -18.54 19.78 -15.30
N VAL A 422 -19.84 19.44 -15.28
CA VAL A 422 -20.85 20.14 -16.11
C VAL A 422 -21.19 21.52 -15.54
N GLY A 423 -20.92 21.68 -14.24
CA GLY A 423 -20.74 22.90 -13.46
C GLY A 423 -19.96 23.99 -14.17
N ASP A 424 -18.68 23.68 -14.32
CA ASP A 424 -17.61 24.55 -14.79
C ASP A 424 -16.61 23.70 -15.60
N PRO A 425 -16.84 23.52 -16.91
CA PRO A 425 -15.96 22.70 -17.76
C PRO A 425 -14.54 23.26 -17.89
N GLY A 426 -14.29 24.51 -17.47
CA GLY A 426 -12.97 25.12 -17.46
C GLY A 426 -12.10 24.68 -16.28
N ARG A 427 -12.68 23.97 -15.30
CA ARG A 427 -11.97 23.49 -14.12
C ARG A 427 -11.03 22.33 -14.46
N PRO A 428 -9.76 22.35 -14.00
CA PRO A 428 -8.84 21.21 -14.14
C PRO A 428 -9.37 19.95 -13.46
N VAL A 429 -9.09 18.79 -14.06
CA VAL A 429 -9.51 17.47 -13.54
C VAL A 429 -9.03 17.25 -12.10
N SER A 430 -7.81 17.66 -11.75
CA SER A 430 -7.26 17.57 -10.39
C SER A 430 -8.03 18.40 -9.36
N ARG A 431 -8.78 19.42 -9.80
CA ARG A 431 -9.50 20.37 -8.93
C ARG A 431 -10.99 20.08 -8.82
N LEU A 432 -11.51 19.11 -9.56
CA LEU A 432 -12.90 18.67 -9.41
C LEU A 432 -13.09 17.97 -8.04
N PRO A 433 -14.18 18.29 -7.31
CA PRO A 433 -14.45 17.66 -6.01
C PRO A 433 -14.82 16.19 -6.17
N LEU A 434 -14.38 15.36 -5.22
CA LEU A 434 -14.79 13.95 -5.09
C LEU A 434 -15.70 13.71 -3.88
N LEU A 435 -15.86 14.71 -3.03
CA LEU A 435 -16.58 14.64 -1.77
C LEU A 435 -17.61 15.75 -1.75
N ASP A 436 -18.80 15.46 -1.23
CA ASP A 436 -19.74 16.52 -0.91
C ASP A 436 -19.24 17.35 0.30
N ALA A 437 -19.90 18.47 0.58
CA ALA A 437 -19.48 19.38 1.65
C ALA A 437 -19.50 18.72 3.05
N GLY A 438 -20.48 17.86 3.32
CA GLY A 438 -20.63 17.20 4.62
C GLY A 438 -19.64 16.06 4.80
N GLU A 439 -19.40 15.26 3.77
CA GLU A 439 -18.35 14.24 3.75
C GLU A 439 -16.98 14.89 3.96
N ARG A 440 -16.70 15.96 3.22
CA ARG A 440 -15.45 16.73 3.36
C ARG A 440 -15.26 17.23 4.79
N GLU A 441 -16.26 17.87 5.39
CA GLU A 441 -16.20 18.34 6.78
C GLU A 441 -15.97 17.17 7.76
N LYS A 442 -16.64 16.04 7.55
CA LYS A 442 -16.44 14.83 8.35
C LYS A 442 -15.00 14.31 8.25
N LEU A 443 -14.41 14.21 7.06
CA LEU A 443 -13.02 13.72 6.94
C LEU A 443 -12.03 14.67 7.61
N LEU A 444 -12.33 15.97 7.60
CA LEU A 444 -11.50 17.01 8.21
C LEU A 444 -11.60 17.06 9.73
N THR A 445 -12.59 16.43 10.37
CA THR A 445 -12.83 16.55 11.82
C THR A 445 -12.91 15.22 12.57
N ALA A 446 -13.36 14.14 11.92
CA ALA A 446 -13.75 12.90 12.59
C ALA A 446 -12.57 12.00 13.01
N TRP A 447 -11.40 12.13 12.38
CA TRP A 447 -10.28 11.19 12.55
C TRP A 447 -9.01 11.84 13.06
N HIS A 448 -9.17 12.81 13.95
CA HIS A 448 -8.08 13.32 14.77
C HIS A 448 -7.92 12.49 16.03
N GLY A 449 -6.72 12.53 16.60
CA GLY A 449 -6.46 11.95 17.90
C GLY A 449 -7.29 12.64 18.97
N PRO A 450 -7.61 11.94 20.07
CA PRO A 450 -8.45 12.50 21.12
C PRO A 450 -7.81 13.78 21.69
N ALA A 451 -8.62 14.81 21.89
CA ALA A 451 -8.21 15.97 22.66
C ALA A 451 -8.04 15.53 24.12
N SER A 452 -6.81 15.54 24.62
CA SER A 452 -6.48 15.05 25.96
C SER A 452 -5.63 16.08 26.70
N PRO A 453 -6.02 16.50 27.92
CA PRO A 453 -5.16 17.37 28.71
C PRO A 453 -3.88 16.63 29.11
N TYR A 454 -2.74 17.32 29.01
CA TYR A 454 -1.46 16.85 29.53
C TYR A 454 -0.76 17.98 30.31
N PRO A 455 0.19 17.66 31.19
CA PRO A 455 0.88 18.68 31.99
C PRO A 455 1.63 19.69 31.11
N GLY A 456 1.31 20.97 31.24
CA GLY A 456 2.05 22.06 30.60
C GLY A 456 3.38 22.36 31.29
N ARG A 457 4.25 21.35 31.42
CA ARG A 457 5.54 21.44 32.14
C ARG A 457 6.65 20.74 31.36
N CYS A 458 7.90 21.04 31.71
CA CYS A 458 9.06 20.41 31.07
C CYS A 458 9.33 19.02 31.66
N LEU A 459 9.98 18.16 30.86
CA LEU A 459 10.28 16.77 31.22
C LEU A 459 11.00 16.64 32.57
N HIS A 460 12.04 17.44 32.80
CA HIS A 460 12.82 17.41 34.03
C HIS A 460 12.01 17.83 35.26
N GLU A 461 11.00 18.68 35.10
CA GLU A 461 10.11 19.06 36.20
C GLU A 461 9.20 17.91 36.59
N LEU A 462 8.67 17.17 35.61
CA LEU A 462 7.81 16.00 35.85
C LEU A 462 8.60 14.85 36.49
N VAL A 463 9.86 14.66 36.08
CA VAL A 463 10.75 13.69 36.73
C VAL A 463 11.05 14.10 38.17
N ALA A 464 11.31 15.38 38.44
CA ALA A 464 11.54 15.88 39.80
C ALA A 464 10.30 15.69 40.70
N GLU A 465 9.10 15.93 40.17
CA GLU A 465 7.85 15.65 40.89
C GLU A 465 7.68 14.17 41.18
N GLN A 466 7.95 13.30 40.20
CA GLN A 466 7.87 11.87 40.41
C GLN A 466 8.89 11.40 41.45
N ALA A 467 10.10 11.95 41.43
CA ALA A 467 11.13 11.65 42.42
C ALA A 467 10.72 12.05 43.84
N ALA A 468 10.01 13.17 43.99
CA ALA A 468 9.44 13.57 45.29
C ALA A 468 8.30 12.64 45.76
N ARG A 469 7.56 12.01 44.83
CA ARG A 469 6.47 11.07 45.16
C ARG A 469 6.98 9.69 45.55
N THR A 470 8.00 9.18 44.87
CA THR A 470 8.52 7.81 45.04
C THR A 470 10.06 7.79 45.12
N PRO A 471 10.67 8.43 46.14
CA PRO A 471 12.12 8.66 46.20
C PRO A 471 12.93 7.37 46.20
N ASP A 472 12.46 6.34 46.91
CA ASP A 472 13.18 5.07 47.10
C ASP A 472 12.92 4.05 45.97
N ALA A 473 12.04 4.37 45.02
CA ALA A 473 11.74 3.46 43.91
C ALA A 473 12.91 3.42 42.90
N PRO A 474 13.16 2.27 42.25
CA PRO A 474 14.21 2.16 41.25
C PRO A 474 13.85 2.93 39.98
N ALA A 475 14.64 3.95 39.64
CA ALA A 475 14.49 4.73 38.41
C ALA A 475 15.30 4.14 37.26
N ILE A 476 16.53 3.68 37.53
CA ILE A 476 17.45 3.14 36.53
C ILE A 476 18.07 1.84 37.03
N VAL A 477 18.17 0.84 36.17
CA VAL A 477 18.97 -0.38 36.36
C VAL A 477 19.94 -0.50 35.18
N SER A 478 21.24 -0.59 35.46
CA SER A 478 22.31 -0.63 34.46
C SER A 478 23.34 -1.71 34.81
N GLY A 479 23.75 -2.54 33.84
CA GLY A 479 24.72 -3.63 34.04
C GLY A 479 24.09 -5.03 34.15
N GLY A 480 24.86 -6.08 33.85
CA GLY A 480 24.44 -7.49 33.84
C GLY A 480 25.63 -8.47 33.72
N PRO A 481 25.42 -9.79 33.81
CA PRO A 481 26.49 -10.79 33.91
C PRO A 481 27.40 -10.74 32.67
N GLY A 482 28.70 -10.47 32.88
CA GLY A 482 29.73 -10.37 31.83
C GLY A 482 30.37 -8.98 31.65
N GLY A 483 29.82 -7.94 32.28
CA GLY A 483 30.50 -6.64 32.43
C GLY A 483 31.35 -6.60 33.69
N SER A 484 32.56 -6.02 33.64
CA SER A 484 33.51 -5.97 34.75
C SER A 484 33.08 -5.14 35.98
N GLY A 485 31.84 -4.64 36.04
CA GLY A 485 31.40 -3.59 36.97
C GLY A 485 30.15 -3.87 37.83
N GLY A 486 29.50 -5.04 37.71
CA GLY A 486 28.28 -5.37 38.46
C GLY A 486 27.02 -4.58 38.04
N THR A 487 25.86 -4.90 38.65
CA THR A 487 24.59 -4.20 38.41
C THR A 487 24.48 -2.95 39.28
N VAL A 488 24.26 -1.80 38.64
CA VAL A 488 24.03 -0.50 39.27
C VAL A 488 22.53 -0.19 39.23
N THR A 489 21.93 0.06 40.38
CA THR A 489 20.55 0.55 40.50
C THR A 489 20.58 1.95 41.08
N LEU A 490 19.95 2.91 40.40
CA LEU A 490 19.72 4.26 40.93
C LEU A 490 18.25 4.40 41.31
N THR A 491 18.01 4.87 42.52
CA THR A 491 16.68 5.32 42.95
C THR A 491 16.32 6.65 42.30
N TYR A 492 15.04 7.02 42.34
CA TYR A 492 14.59 8.33 41.89
C TYR A 492 15.26 9.48 42.66
N ALA A 493 15.47 9.34 43.97
CA ALA A 493 16.16 10.35 44.78
C ALA A 493 17.63 10.53 44.35
N GLU A 494 18.35 9.43 44.11
CA GLU A 494 19.74 9.48 43.66
C GLU A 494 19.87 10.04 42.24
N LEU A 495 18.95 9.68 41.34
CA LEU A 495 18.90 10.22 39.98
C LEU A 495 18.72 11.74 40.01
N GLU A 496 17.76 12.21 40.81
CA GLU A 496 17.46 13.63 40.97
C GLU A 496 18.64 14.40 41.57
N GLU A 497 19.25 13.90 42.65
CA GLU A 497 20.40 14.53 43.29
C GLU A 497 21.59 14.68 42.33
N ARG A 498 21.93 13.62 41.60
CA ARG A 498 23.03 13.63 40.62
C ARG A 498 22.74 14.58 39.46
N ALA A 499 21.52 14.57 38.93
CA ALA A 499 21.12 15.45 37.84
C ALA A 499 21.12 16.93 38.27
N ASP A 500 20.68 17.23 39.50
CA ASP A 500 20.71 18.58 40.07
C ASP A 500 22.14 19.09 40.31
N ASP A 501 23.06 18.24 40.77
CA ASP A 501 24.46 18.62 40.95
C ASP A 501 25.14 18.93 39.62
N LEU A 502 24.93 18.08 38.62
CA LEU A 502 25.48 18.31 37.29
C LEU A 502 24.84 19.55 36.63
N ALA A 503 23.53 19.78 36.80
CA ALA A 503 22.86 20.98 36.30
C ALA A 503 23.44 22.27 36.91
N ARG A 504 23.75 22.27 38.22
CA ARG A 504 24.42 23.39 38.89
C ARG A 504 25.80 23.68 38.29
N ARG A 505 26.57 22.64 37.96
CA ARG A 505 27.87 22.78 37.30
C ARG A 505 27.73 23.34 35.89
N LEU A 506 26.79 22.82 35.10
CA LEU A 506 26.50 23.27 33.74
C LEU A 506 26.14 24.76 33.70
N ARG A 507 25.28 25.22 34.61
CA ARG A 507 24.88 26.64 34.68
C ARG A 507 26.04 27.57 35.02
N ARG A 508 26.94 27.15 35.92
CA ARG A 508 28.16 27.94 36.23
C ARG A 508 29.15 28.00 35.07
N ARG A 509 29.06 27.05 34.12
CA ARG A 509 29.82 27.08 32.85
C ARG A 509 29.11 27.87 31.75
N GLY A 510 28.00 28.54 32.06
CA GLY A 510 27.36 29.51 31.18
C GLY A 510 26.25 28.95 30.29
N ILE A 511 25.72 27.76 30.58
CA ILE A 511 24.50 27.28 29.93
C ILE A 511 23.36 28.27 30.20
N ARG A 512 22.70 28.68 29.11
CA ARG A 512 21.54 29.57 29.09
C ARG A 512 20.31 28.78 28.63
N ALA A 513 19.12 29.34 28.86
CA ALA A 513 17.87 28.78 28.35
C ALA A 513 17.96 28.46 26.84
N GLN A 514 17.55 27.24 26.48
CA GLN A 514 17.56 26.65 25.14
C GLN A 514 18.93 26.51 24.46
N ALA A 515 20.03 26.67 25.20
CA ALA A 515 21.36 26.45 24.63
C ALA A 515 21.58 24.97 24.27
N PRO A 516 22.04 24.65 23.05
CA PRO A 516 22.38 23.28 22.67
C PRO A 516 23.63 22.81 23.42
N VAL A 517 23.54 21.63 24.03
CA VAL A 517 24.64 20.94 24.72
C VAL A 517 24.86 19.59 24.07
N ALA A 518 26.03 19.38 23.50
CA ALA A 518 26.37 18.09 22.92
C ALA A 518 26.60 17.06 24.04
N VAL A 519 26.06 15.85 23.88
CA VAL A 519 26.21 14.75 24.84
C VAL A 519 26.74 13.53 24.10
N CYS A 520 27.99 13.16 24.36
CA CYS A 520 28.68 12.02 23.74
C CYS A 520 29.11 11.04 24.85
N LEU A 521 28.23 10.10 25.18
CA LEU A 521 28.39 9.15 26.28
C LEU A 521 27.93 7.75 25.85
N PRO A 522 28.51 6.67 26.40
CA PRO A 522 27.99 5.33 26.20
C PRO A 522 26.63 5.18 26.89
N ARG A 523 25.88 4.15 26.50
CA ARG A 523 24.58 3.85 27.08
C ARG A 523 24.72 3.25 28.49
N ASP A 524 24.64 4.10 29.52
CA ASP A 524 24.62 3.73 30.93
C ASP A 524 23.83 4.75 31.79
N ALA A 525 23.82 4.58 33.11
CA ALA A 525 23.05 5.43 34.01
C ALA A 525 23.47 6.91 33.98
N GLU A 526 24.76 7.20 33.78
CA GLU A 526 25.27 8.58 33.74
C GLU A 526 24.82 9.32 32.49
N LEU A 527 24.52 8.61 31.41
CA LEU A 527 23.91 9.20 30.23
C LEU A 527 22.55 9.83 30.56
N VAL A 528 21.68 9.10 31.27
CA VAL A 528 20.36 9.61 31.67
C VAL A 528 20.49 10.79 32.64
N VAL A 529 21.44 10.71 33.59
CA VAL A 529 21.80 11.82 34.49
C VAL A 529 22.21 13.06 33.69
N ALA A 530 23.08 12.90 32.68
CA ALA A 530 23.55 14.00 31.83
C ALA A 530 22.41 14.65 31.04
N LEU A 531 21.50 13.87 30.45
CA LEU A 531 20.33 14.40 29.74
C LEU A 531 19.46 15.24 30.67
N LEU A 532 19.09 14.70 31.84
CA LEU A 532 18.28 15.43 32.83
C LEU A 532 18.99 16.70 33.32
N ALA A 533 20.30 16.63 33.56
CA ALA A 533 21.08 17.77 33.99
C ALA A 533 21.12 18.91 32.95
N VAL A 534 21.23 18.58 31.66
CA VAL A 534 21.14 19.57 30.57
C VAL A 534 19.77 20.26 30.58
N LEU A 535 18.69 19.48 30.69
CA LEU A 535 17.33 20.00 30.73
C LEU A 535 17.08 20.88 31.97
N LYS A 536 17.56 20.45 33.15
CA LYS A 536 17.49 21.22 34.41
C LYS A 536 18.34 22.49 34.38
N ALA A 537 19.44 22.48 33.61
CA ALA A 537 20.24 23.67 33.36
C ALA A 537 19.56 24.68 32.41
N GLY A 538 18.41 24.31 31.83
CA GLY A 538 17.65 25.11 30.87
C GLY A 538 18.05 24.87 29.41
N GLY A 539 19.06 24.04 29.15
CA GLY A 539 19.54 23.74 27.80
C GLY A 539 18.73 22.65 27.09
N CYS A 540 19.06 22.38 25.83
CA CYS A 540 18.58 21.22 25.09
C CYS A 540 19.75 20.31 24.73
N TYR A 541 19.56 18.99 24.79
CA TYR A 541 20.65 18.07 24.48
C TYR A 541 20.73 17.77 22.97
N VAL A 542 21.95 17.60 22.48
CA VAL A 542 22.27 17.14 21.12
C VAL A 542 23.01 15.82 21.28
N PRO A 543 22.34 14.67 21.09
CA PRO A 543 22.95 13.37 21.34
C PRO A 543 23.92 13.01 20.21
N LEU A 544 25.16 12.68 20.59
CA LEU A 544 26.21 12.23 19.71
C LEU A 544 26.51 10.77 20.03
N ASP A 545 26.29 9.87 19.07
CA ASP A 545 26.67 8.47 19.21
C ASP A 545 28.20 8.35 19.14
N PRO A 546 28.88 7.84 20.20
CA PRO A 546 30.33 7.69 20.20
C PRO A 546 30.85 6.81 19.05
N ASP A 547 30.02 5.92 18.51
CA ASP A 547 30.35 5.01 17.40
C ASP A 547 30.21 5.64 16.02
N TYR A 548 29.79 6.90 15.93
CA TYR A 548 29.81 7.63 14.67
C TYR A 548 31.22 8.03 14.24
N PRO A 549 31.49 8.09 12.92
CA PRO A 549 32.76 8.59 12.40
C PRO A 549 33.03 10.03 12.83
N ALA A 550 34.30 10.37 13.02
CA ALA A 550 34.71 11.70 13.47
C ALA A 550 34.17 12.83 12.56
N ASP A 551 34.10 12.63 11.24
CA ASP A 551 33.55 13.61 10.31
C ASP A 551 32.07 13.89 10.54
N ARG A 552 31.29 12.84 10.85
CA ARG A 552 29.87 12.96 11.20
C ARG A 552 29.69 13.73 12.50
N LEU A 553 30.49 13.40 13.52
CA LEU A 553 30.48 14.09 14.80
C LEU A 553 30.86 15.58 14.65
N ARG A 554 31.89 15.88 13.85
CA ARG A 554 32.32 17.25 13.56
C ARG A 554 31.20 18.05 12.90
N PHE A 555 30.54 17.47 11.90
CA PHE A 555 29.39 18.12 11.25
C PHE A 555 28.28 18.43 12.26
N MET A 556 27.86 17.46 13.07
CA MET A 556 26.79 17.66 14.05
C MET A 556 27.14 18.71 15.11
N LEU A 557 28.38 18.73 15.58
CA LEU A 557 28.88 19.75 16.51
C LEU A 557 28.84 21.15 15.89
N ALA A 558 29.32 21.28 14.64
CA ALA A 558 29.35 22.55 13.94
C ALA A 558 27.95 23.07 13.60
N ASP A 559 27.08 22.22 13.03
CA ASP A 559 25.73 22.61 12.60
C ASP A 559 24.82 22.91 13.80
N SER A 560 24.97 22.20 14.93
CA SER A 560 24.14 22.43 16.13
C SER A 560 24.50 23.71 16.89
N GLY A 561 25.71 24.25 16.67
CA GLY A 561 26.23 25.38 17.43
C GLY A 561 26.43 25.10 18.93
N ALA A 562 26.59 23.83 19.31
CA ALA A 562 26.77 23.44 20.71
C ALA A 562 28.04 24.08 21.31
N GLY A 563 27.87 24.91 22.34
CA GLY A 563 28.99 25.61 23.00
C GLY A 563 29.71 24.79 24.06
N LEU A 564 29.14 23.63 24.44
CA LEU A 564 29.69 22.71 25.44
C LEU A 564 29.42 21.26 25.03
N LEU A 565 30.34 20.37 25.40
CA LEU A 565 30.26 18.94 25.20
C LEU A 565 30.36 18.19 26.54
N LEU A 566 29.41 17.31 26.83
CA LEU A 566 29.49 16.36 27.92
C LEU A 566 30.03 15.03 27.41
N THR A 567 31.12 14.54 28.01
CA THR A 567 31.73 13.25 27.63
C THR A 567 32.55 12.65 28.78
N ARG A 568 33.33 11.61 28.51
CA ARG A 568 34.28 10.98 29.44
C ARG A 568 35.69 11.03 28.90
N SER A 569 36.69 10.96 29.77
CA SER A 569 38.11 11.00 29.39
C SER A 569 38.45 9.96 28.32
N ALA A 570 37.90 8.74 28.43
CA ALA A 570 38.14 7.63 27.49
C ALA A 570 37.58 7.86 26.07
N LEU A 571 36.66 8.82 25.88
CA LEU A 571 36.08 9.13 24.57
C LEU A 571 36.74 10.32 23.88
N VAL A 572 37.60 11.07 24.58
CA VAL A 572 38.19 12.31 24.06
C VAL A 572 38.98 12.09 22.77
N GLU A 573 39.75 11.00 22.69
CA GLU A 573 40.54 10.68 21.50
C GLU A 573 39.70 10.30 20.27
N ARG A 574 38.43 9.91 20.47
CA ARG A 574 37.49 9.58 19.38
C ARG A 574 36.75 10.81 18.85
N LEU A 575 36.84 11.95 19.54
CA LEU A 575 36.17 13.17 19.16
C LEU A 575 36.97 13.97 18.12
N PRO A 576 36.31 14.84 17.33
CA PRO A 576 36.99 15.78 16.46
C PRO A 576 37.93 16.71 17.23
N ALA A 577 39.13 16.98 16.72
CA ALA A 577 40.11 17.85 17.38
C ALA A 577 39.60 19.28 17.65
N ASP A 578 38.61 19.73 16.88
CA ASP A 578 37.96 21.02 16.95
C ASP A 578 36.64 21.02 17.76
N HIS A 579 36.45 20.03 18.64
CA HIS A 579 35.26 19.96 19.50
C HIS A 579 35.16 21.17 20.47
N PRO A 580 33.95 21.58 20.89
CA PRO A 580 33.77 22.64 21.89
C PRO A 580 34.32 22.23 23.27
N PRO A 581 34.47 23.16 24.24
CA PRO A 581 34.96 22.82 25.57
C PRO A 581 34.23 21.64 26.20
N ALA A 582 34.99 20.58 26.50
CA ALA A 582 34.47 19.34 27.04
C ALA A 582 34.42 19.37 28.58
N ILE A 583 33.33 18.86 29.14
CA ILE A 583 33.19 18.54 30.56
C ILE A 583 33.26 17.02 30.68
N LEU A 584 34.34 16.55 31.30
CA LEU A 584 34.60 15.14 31.55
C LEU A 584 33.89 14.71 32.83
N LEU A 585 32.85 13.89 32.70
CA LEU A 585 32.01 13.49 33.84
C LEU A 585 32.80 12.67 34.89
N ASP A 586 33.76 11.88 34.43
CA ASP A 586 34.65 11.04 35.24
C ASP A 586 35.78 11.82 35.94
N ALA A 587 36.01 13.08 35.56
CA ALA A 587 36.99 13.97 36.20
C ALA A 587 36.35 15.05 37.08
N LEU A 588 35.02 15.04 37.26
CA LEU A 588 34.34 16.01 38.10
C LEU A 588 34.68 15.76 39.58
N LEU A 589 35.25 16.77 40.24
CA LEU A 589 35.53 16.73 41.67
C LEU A 589 34.22 16.60 42.48
N SER A 590 34.21 15.63 43.40
CA SER A 590 33.17 15.44 44.39
C SER A 590 33.10 16.64 45.34
N GLY A 591 31.87 17.10 45.62
CA GLY A 591 31.62 18.25 46.49
C GLY A 591 30.38 19.04 46.07
N SER A 592 29.52 19.39 47.03
CA SER A 592 28.27 20.10 46.77
C SER A 592 28.52 21.57 46.41
N LEU A 593 27.95 22.00 45.29
CA LEU A 593 27.89 23.42 44.92
C LEU A 593 26.66 24.09 45.53
N PRO A 594 26.75 25.34 46.02
CA PRO A 594 25.59 26.09 46.49
C PRO A 594 24.41 26.05 45.51
N PRO A 595 23.16 25.91 46.02
CA PRO A 595 21.97 25.81 45.19
C PRO A 595 21.79 27.08 44.34
N LEU A 596 21.28 26.89 43.13
CA LEU A 596 20.90 27.96 42.22
C LEU A 596 19.38 27.90 42.03
N PRO A 597 18.66 29.04 41.87
CA PRO A 597 17.23 29.03 41.60
C PRO A 597 16.94 28.20 40.34
N PRO A 598 15.97 27.27 40.35
CA PRO A 598 15.69 26.43 39.18
C PRO A 598 15.27 27.30 37.99
N GLU A 599 15.75 26.96 36.79
CA GLU A 599 15.15 27.50 35.58
C GLU A 599 13.79 26.84 35.35
N LYS A 600 12.81 27.61 34.88
CA LYS A 600 11.47 27.11 34.53
C LYS A 600 11.20 27.47 33.07
N PRO A 601 11.82 26.76 32.11
CA PRO A 601 11.58 27.02 30.71
C PRO A 601 10.11 26.76 30.36
N SER A 602 9.61 27.44 29.34
CA SER A 602 8.29 27.13 28.77
C SER A 602 8.27 25.70 28.22
N PRO A 603 7.14 24.97 28.24
CA PRO A 603 6.98 23.70 27.54
C PRO A 603 7.30 23.77 26.03
N ASP A 604 7.26 24.96 25.44
CA ASP A 604 7.69 25.21 24.04
C ASP A 604 9.21 25.30 23.86
N ALA A 605 9.98 25.34 24.95
CA ALA A 605 11.43 25.26 24.91
C ALA A 605 11.88 23.89 24.38
N LEU A 606 13.04 23.88 23.73
CA LEU A 606 13.60 22.66 23.15
C LEU A 606 14.01 21.68 24.25
N ALA A 607 13.57 20.43 24.12
CA ALA A 607 14.10 19.32 24.89
C ALA A 607 15.38 18.80 24.25
N TYR A 608 15.36 18.61 22.93
CA TYR A 608 16.49 18.08 22.18
C TYR A 608 16.55 18.52 20.73
N VAL A 609 17.72 18.34 20.13
CA VAL A 609 17.94 18.41 18.68
C VAL A 609 18.51 17.09 18.21
N ILE A 610 17.75 16.32 17.43
CA ILE A 610 18.18 15.03 16.89
C ILE A 610 18.42 15.15 15.39
N TYR A 611 19.55 14.65 14.93
CA TYR A 611 19.92 14.72 13.51
C TYR A 611 19.35 13.53 12.74
N THR A 612 18.69 13.83 11.62
CA THR A 612 18.22 12.84 10.65
C THR A 612 18.99 12.99 9.32
N SER A 613 18.93 11.96 8.48
CA SER A 613 19.47 12.01 7.11
C SER A 613 18.73 13.07 6.28
N GLY A 614 19.45 13.77 5.39
CA GLY A 614 18.90 14.85 4.57
C GLY A 614 18.88 14.49 3.09
N SER A 615 17.81 14.84 2.38
CA SER A 615 17.64 14.56 0.95
C SER A 615 18.71 15.19 0.05
N THR A 616 19.38 16.25 0.53
CA THR A 616 20.54 16.89 -0.13
C THR A 616 21.88 16.20 0.16
N GLY A 617 21.87 15.10 0.92
CA GLY A 617 23.06 14.40 1.39
C GLY A 617 23.74 15.01 2.63
N THR A 618 23.11 16.01 3.26
CA THR A 618 23.62 16.65 4.49
C THR A 618 22.63 16.46 5.65
N PRO A 619 23.09 16.02 6.83
CA PRO A 619 22.20 15.78 7.98
C PRO A 619 21.47 17.04 8.44
N LYS A 620 20.28 16.88 9.01
CA LYS A 620 19.43 17.98 9.46
C LYS A 620 19.00 17.78 10.92
N GLY A 621 19.22 18.79 11.76
CA GLY A 621 18.84 18.76 13.18
C GLY A 621 17.36 19.10 13.37
N VAL A 622 16.54 18.16 13.84
CA VAL A 622 15.12 18.37 14.16
C VAL A 622 14.98 18.91 15.58
N MET A 623 14.38 20.10 15.72
CA MET A 623 14.24 20.79 17.01
C MET A 623 12.93 20.43 17.71
N VAL A 624 12.98 19.57 18.73
CA VAL A 624 11.79 19.05 19.42
C VAL A 624 11.56 19.76 20.75
N PRO A 625 10.36 20.34 20.97
CA PRO A 625 10.01 20.97 22.24
C PRO A 625 9.61 19.95 23.33
N HIS A 626 9.68 20.35 24.59
CA HIS A 626 9.24 19.51 25.72
C HIS A 626 7.79 19.04 25.59
N ARG A 627 6.88 19.93 25.18
CA ARG A 627 5.44 19.61 25.07
C ARG A 627 5.15 18.40 24.19
N GLY A 628 5.90 18.20 23.10
CA GLY A 628 5.67 17.09 22.18
C GLY A 628 5.92 15.73 22.85
N VAL A 629 7.01 15.63 23.63
CA VAL A 629 7.36 14.40 24.34
C VAL A 629 6.39 14.14 25.48
N VAL A 630 6.03 15.18 26.24
CA VAL A 630 5.08 15.07 27.36
C VAL A 630 3.70 14.65 26.87
N ASN A 631 3.22 15.25 25.77
CA ASN A 631 1.96 14.88 25.12
C ASN A 631 1.94 13.38 24.76
N LEU A 632 2.98 12.91 24.06
CA LEU A 632 3.06 11.51 23.63
C LEU A 632 3.09 10.54 24.82
N VAL A 633 4.00 10.76 25.78
CA VAL A 633 4.18 9.86 26.94
C VAL A 633 2.88 9.76 27.75
N THR A 634 2.23 10.90 27.99
CA THR A 634 0.95 10.94 28.72
C THR A 634 -0.15 10.18 27.95
N GLY A 635 -0.19 10.33 26.62
CA GLY A 635 -1.17 9.68 25.76
C GLY A 635 -1.01 8.15 25.63
N LEU A 636 0.21 7.63 25.81
CA LEU A 636 0.49 6.18 25.72
C LEU A 636 0.19 5.40 27.01
N GLY A 637 -0.10 6.10 28.12
CA GLY A 637 -0.62 5.46 29.34
C GLY A 637 0.39 4.61 30.10
N PHE A 638 1.62 5.12 30.27
CA PHE A 638 2.64 4.47 31.09
C PHE A 638 2.20 4.36 32.57
N THR A 639 2.69 3.35 33.29
CA THR A 639 2.33 3.03 34.68
C THR A 639 3.58 2.82 35.56
N PRO A 640 3.48 2.96 36.90
CA PRO A 640 4.60 2.70 37.81
C PRO A 640 5.16 1.27 37.77
N ALA A 641 4.39 0.31 37.25
CA ALA A 641 4.82 -1.09 37.13
C ALA A 641 5.70 -1.35 35.90
N GLU A 642 5.85 -0.37 35.01
CA GLU A 642 6.59 -0.55 33.76
C GLU A 642 8.10 -0.54 33.98
N ARG A 643 8.76 -1.47 33.31
CA ARG A 643 10.20 -1.66 33.30
C ARG A 643 10.62 -1.73 31.84
N MET A 644 11.03 -0.59 31.30
CA MET A 644 11.26 -0.42 29.87
C MET A 644 12.72 -0.63 29.54
N LEU A 645 13.00 -1.46 28.54
CA LEU A 645 14.35 -1.70 28.05
C LEU A 645 14.82 -0.52 27.18
N LEU A 646 15.88 0.16 27.60
CA LEU A 646 16.62 1.12 26.77
C LEU A 646 17.60 0.35 25.86
N LEU A 647 17.15 0.08 24.63
CA LEU A 647 17.86 -0.67 23.59
C LEU A 647 18.31 0.23 22.43
N THR A 648 17.67 1.37 22.25
CA THR A 648 17.92 2.25 21.11
C THR A 648 19.10 3.20 21.39
N SER A 649 19.90 3.51 20.36
CA SER A 649 20.88 4.61 20.42
C SER A 649 20.16 5.96 20.60
N LEU A 650 20.75 6.87 21.37
CA LEU A 650 20.17 8.20 21.61
C LEU A 650 20.18 9.12 20.40
N SER A 651 20.95 8.79 19.36
CA SER A 651 20.86 9.52 18.10
C SER A 651 19.56 9.21 17.34
N PHE A 652 18.71 8.33 17.86
CA PHE A 652 17.33 8.12 17.41
C PHE A 652 16.34 8.61 18.47
N ASP A 653 15.28 9.27 18.01
CA ASP A 653 14.25 9.90 18.85
C ASP A 653 13.43 8.90 19.67
N ILE A 654 13.24 7.68 19.18
CA ILE A 654 12.50 6.63 19.90
C ILE A 654 13.14 6.25 21.25
N ALA A 655 14.44 6.51 21.43
CA ALA A 655 15.11 6.34 22.72
C ALA A 655 14.60 7.31 23.80
N ALA A 656 14.07 8.47 23.41
CA ALA A 656 13.45 9.39 24.35
C ALA A 656 12.17 8.79 24.96
N LEU A 657 11.42 7.94 24.24
CA LEU A 657 10.30 7.21 24.84
C LEU A 657 10.80 6.16 25.84
N GLU A 658 11.87 5.43 25.50
CA GLU A 658 12.50 4.43 26.37
C GLU A 658 12.95 5.01 27.72
N ILE A 659 13.31 6.29 27.75
CA ILE A 659 13.73 7.00 28.96
C ILE A 659 12.55 7.67 29.66
N PHE A 660 11.85 8.57 28.97
CA PHE A 660 10.86 9.43 29.61
C PHE A 660 9.51 8.74 29.83
N GLY A 661 9.19 7.68 29.10
CA GLY A 661 8.01 6.86 29.31
C GLY A 661 7.89 6.36 30.76
N PRO A 662 8.80 5.49 31.22
CA PRO A 662 8.78 5.01 32.59
C PRO A 662 9.07 6.11 33.61
N LEU A 663 10.02 7.02 33.34
CA LEU A 663 10.44 8.01 34.34
C LEU A 663 9.33 8.97 34.77
N LEU A 664 8.46 9.38 33.84
CA LEU A 664 7.31 10.25 34.13
C LEU A 664 6.19 9.51 34.89
N ALA A 665 6.11 8.19 34.76
CA ALA A 665 5.06 7.36 35.35
C ALA A 665 5.45 6.71 36.69
N GLY A 666 6.72 6.81 37.13
CA GLY A 666 7.22 6.13 38.32
C GLY A 666 7.79 4.73 38.07
N GLY A 667 7.98 4.36 36.80
CA GLY A 667 8.55 3.08 36.37
C GLY A 667 10.08 3.08 36.36
N THR A 668 10.67 2.05 35.77
CA THR A 668 12.13 1.84 35.72
C THR A 668 12.65 1.79 34.28
N VAL A 669 13.76 2.47 34.02
CA VAL A 669 14.57 2.32 32.79
C VAL A 669 15.60 1.21 33.01
N VAL A 670 15.56 0.16 32.20
CA VAL A 670 16.54 -0.95 32.23
C VAL A 670 17.48 -0.80 31.04
N ILE A 671 18.77 -0.58 31.31
CA ILE A 671 19.74 -0.25 30.27
C ILE A 671 20.39 -1.51 29.69
N ALA A 672 20.23 -1.73 28.38
CA ALA A 672 20.88 -2.84 27.68
C ALA A 672 22.40 -2.60 27.54
N PRO A 673 23.24 -3.67 27.57
CA PRO A 673 24.68 -3.55 27.44
C PRO A 673 25.09 -3.00 26.05
N PRO A 674 26.25 -2.33 25.93
CA PRO A 674 26.66 -1.63 24.71
C PRO A 674 27.06 -2.54 23.52
N TYR A 675 27.10 -3.87 23.65
CA TYR A 675 27.61 -4.76 22.58
C TYR A 675 26.75 -6.01 22.36
N GLY A 676 26.00 -6.04 21.25
CA GLY A 676 25.30 -7.23 20.74
C GLY A 676 24.10 -7.71 21.58
N THR A 677 23.54 -8.87 21.21
CA THR A 677 22.45 -9.51 21.97
C THR A 677 22.96 -10.42 23.09
N SER A 678 24.27 -10.51 23.30
CA SER A 678 24.87 -11.37 24.33
C SER A 678 24.53 -10.83 25.72
N GLY A 679 23.98 -11.69 26.59
CA GLY A 679 23.51 -11.30 27.91
C GLY A 679 22.16 -10.56 27.94
N LEU A 680 21.52 -10.32 26.78
CA LEU A 680 20.25 -9.61 26.69
C LEU A 680 19.09 -10.40 27.33
N GLY A 681 18.98 -11.70 27.04
CA GLY A 681 17.97 -12.57 27.65
C GLY A 681 18.05 -12.62 29.17
N PRO A 682 19.22 -12.93 29.77
CA PRO A 682 19.43 -12.88 31.21
C PRO A 682 19.06 -11.51 31.83
N LEU A 683 19.50 -10.40 31.23
CA LEU A 683 19.15 -9.06 31.71
C LEU A 683 17.62 -8.83 31.70
N ILE A 684 16.95 -9.18 30.60
CA ILE A 684 15.49 -9.01 30.45
C ILE A 684 14.75 -9.80 31.54
N ALA A 685 15.18 -11.04 31.80
CA ALA A 685 14.59 -11.90 32.81
C ALA A 685 14.86 -11.40 34.24
N GLU A 686 16.13 -11.15 34.60
CA GLU A 686 16.54 -10.73 35.95
C GLU A 686 16.01 -9.34 36.31
N ALA A 687 16.08 -8.40 35.36
CA ALA A 687 15.56 -7.05 35.56
C ALA A 687 14.04 -6.99 35.41
N GLY A 688 13.35 -8.08 35.09
CA GLY A 688 11.88 -8.14 34.98
C GLY A 688 11.31 -7.15 33.97
N VAL A 689 11.93 -7.03 32.79
CA VAL A 689 11.50 -6.09 31.75
C VAL A 689 10.06 -6.41 31.33
N THR A 690 9.21 -5.38 31.28
CA THR A 690 7.80 -5.52 30.91
C THR A 690 7.48 -4.97 29.54
N THR A 691 8.29 -4.02 29.06
CA THR A 691 8.07 -3.32 27.79
C THR A 691 9.36 -3.26 26.98
N VAL A 692 9.27 -3.70 25.73
CA VAL A 692 10.36 -3.58 24.75
C VAL A 692 9.86 -2.78 23.57
N GLN A 693 10.69 -1.84 23.10
CA GLN A 693 10.48 -1.12 21.86
C GLN A 693 11.63 -1.42 20.91
N ALA A 694 11.32 -1.75 19.66
CA ALA A 694 12.31 -1.74 18.59
C ALA A 694 11.64 -1.74 17.19
N PRO A 695 12.37 -1.39 16.13
CA PRO A 695 11.92 -1.61 14.76
C PRO A 695 11.72 -3.10 14.42
N PRO A 696 10.84 -3.45 13.44
CA PRO A 696 10.59 -4.82 13.00
C PRO A 696 11.86 -5.67 12.79
N SER A 697 12.83 -5.15 12.04
CA SER A 697 14.13 -5.81 11.80
C SER A 697 14.88 -6.15 13.09
N VAL A 698 14.93 -5.23 14.05
CA VAL A 698 15.59 -5.45 15.33
C VAL A 698 14.78 -6.40 16.21
N LEU A 699 13.45 -6.29 16.21
CA LEU A 699 12.54 -7.21 16.91
C LEU A 699 12.77 -8.64 16.47
N GLU A 700 12.96 -8.89 15.17
CA GLU A 700 13.22 -10.23 14.65
C GLU A 700 14.51 -10.85 15.22
N GLU A 701 15.55 -10.04 15.46
CA GLU A 701 16.81 -10.48 16.05
C GLU A 701 16.71 -10.71 17.56
N VAL A 702 16.01 -9.83 18.27
CA VAL A 702 15.91 -9.89 19.74
C VAL A 702 14.79 -10.83 20.20
N LEU A 703 13.88 -11.24 19.32
CA LEU A 703 12.71 -12.06 19.66
C LEU A 703 13.08 -13.31 20.46
N ARG A 704 14.18 -13.98 20.08
CA ARG A 704 14.68 -15.19 20.75
C ARG A 704 15.14 -14.98 22.20
N HIS A 705 15.39 -13.73 22.59
CA HIS A 705 15.81 -13.33 23.92
C HIS A 705 14.66 -12.80 24.77
N LEU A 706 13.48 -12.59 24.17
CA LEU A 706 12.31 -12.14 24.90
C LEU A 706 11.68 -13.32 25.65
N PRO A 707 11.34 -13.18 26.94
CA PRO A 707 10.67 -14.22 27.69
C PRO A 707 9.24 -14.41 27.17
N ALA A 708 8.73 -15.63 27.30
CA ALA A 708 7.32 -15.90 27.08
C ALA A 708 6.47 -15.13 28.11
N GLY A 709 5.41 -14.49 27.65
CA GLY A 709 4.51 -13.70 28.50
C GLY A 709 4.98 -12.26 28.75
N LEU A 710 5.86 -11.71 27.90
CA LEU A 710 6.22 -10.30 27.94
C LEU A 710 4.94 -9.44 27.83
N PRO A 711 4.65 -8.53 28.77
CA PRO A 711 3.38 -7.79 28.75
C PRO A 711 3.14 -6.99 27.48
N ARG A 712 4.15 -6.25 26.99
CA ARG A 712 3.95 -5.29 25.90
C ARG A 712 5.18 -5.15 24.99
N VAL A 713 4.93 -5.14 23.68
CA VAL A 713 5.92 -4.81 22.65
C VAL A 713 5.44 -3.63 21.81
N PHE A 714 6.33 -2.67 21.61
CA PHE A 714 6.19 -1.56 20.68
C PHE A 714 7.06 -1.80 19.45
N SER A 715 6.43 -1.82 18.28
CA SER A 715 7.10 -1.96 16.99
C SER A 715 6.91 -0.69 16.20
N GLY A 716 7.97 -0.06 15.70
CA GLY A 716 7.83 1.15 14.89
C GLY A 716 9.09 1.55 14.16
N GLY A 717 8.94 2.42 13.17
CA GLY A 717 10.06 2.88 12.33
C GLY A 717 10.22 2.12 11.01
N GLU A 718 9.55 0.98 10.83
CA GLU A 718 9.43 0.26 9.55
C GLU A 718 8.03 -0.37 9.41
N PRO A 719 7.59 -0.73 8.19
CA PRO A 719 6.38 -1.54 8.03
C PRO A 719 6.50 -2.87 8.78
N LEU A 720 5.50 -3.19 9.61
CA LEU A 720 5.42 -4.45 10.35
C LEU A 720 4.71 -5.51 9.49
N SER A 721 5.38 -6.64 9.24
CA SER A 721 4.77 -7.74 8.49
C SER A 721 3.82 -8.57 9.36
N ALA A 722 2.76 -9.11 8.74
CA ALA A 722 1.82 -10.02 9.39
C ALA A 722 2.52 -11.22 10.05
N ARG A 723 3.53 -11.77 9.33
CA ARG A 723 4.33 -12.91 9.78
C ARG A 723 5.09 -12.59 11.07
N LEU A 724 5.77 -11.44 11.12
CA LEU A 724 6.51 -11.05 12.31
C LEU A 724 5.56 -10.71 13.48
N ALA A 725 4.45 -10.03 13.20
CA ALA A 725 3.43 -9.77 14.21
C ALA A 725 2.87 -11.06 14.85
N GLY A 726 2.63 -12.09 14.03
CA GLY A 726 2.24 -13.42 14.51
C GLY A 726 3.26 -14.03 15.48
N ARG A 727 4.55 -14.01 15.12
CA ARG A 727 5.64 -14.51 15.99
C ARG A 727 5.78 -13.71 17.28
N ILE A 728 5.62 -12.38 17.25
CA ILE A 728 5.67 -11.57 18.46
C ILE A 728 4.48 -11.89 19.38
N HIS A 729 3.29 -12.12 18.84
CA HIS A 729 2.12 -12.53 19.61
C HIS A 729 2.27 -13.89 20.32
N GLU A 730 3.24 -14.73 19.95
CA GLU A 730 3.55 -15.98 20.65
C GLU A 730 4.24 -15.72 22.01
N VAL A 731 5.02 -14.63 22.10
CA VAL A 731 5.78 -14.29 23.31
C VAL A 731 5.23 -13.08 24.07
N ALA A 732 4.47 -12.21 23.42
CA ALA A 732 3.96 -10.97 24.00
C ALA A 732 2.43 -10.93 24.13
N GLY A 733 1.94 -10.37 25.25
CA GLY A 733 0.51 -10.17 25.52
C GLY A 733 -0.11 -9.05 24.67
N GLU A 734 0.63 -7.96 24.46
CA GLU A 734 0.24 -6.85 23.60
C GLU A 734 1.33 -6.53 22.59
N LEU A 735 0.92 -6.25 21.36
CA LEU A 735 1.77 -5.71 20.31
C LEU A 735 1.11 -4.46 19.74
N TRP A 736 1.87 -3.37 19.71
CA TRP A 736 1.45 -2.10 19.13
C TRP A 736 2.37 -1.74 17.98
N ASN A 737 1.79 -1.50 16.81
CA ASN A 737 2.48 -0.90 15.68
C ASN A 737 2.38 0.63 15.81
N LEU A 738 3.53 1.29 15.84
CA LEU A 738 3.68 2.73 16.06
C LEU A 738 4.30 3.36 14.82
N TYR A 739 3.82 4.54 14.47
CA TYR A 739 4.33 5.30 13.33
C TYR A 739 4.45 6.77 13.67
N GLY A 740 5.55 7.37 13.27
CA GLY A 740 5.80 8.80 13.41
C GLY A 740 7.16 9.15 12.82
N PRO A 741 7.26 10.27 12.09
CA PRO A 741 8.53 10.89 11.77
C PRO A 741 9.06 11.71 12.96
N THR A 742 10.37 11.91 13.02
CA THR A 742 11.02 12.73 14.06
C THR A 742 10.49 14.16 14.13
N GLU A 743 10.06 14.70 12.99
CA GLU A 743 9.47 16.04 12.89
C GLU A 743 8.11 16.19 13.60
N THR A 744 7.48 15.09 14.01
CA THR A 744 6.22 15.08 14.79
C THR A 744 6.37 14.39 16.14
N THR A 745 7.60 14.36 16.66
CA THR A 745 7.99 13.84 17.98
C THR A 745 7.68 12.36 18.13
N ILE A 746 8.61 11.51 17.69
CA ILE A 746 8.65 10.07 17.93
C ILE A 746 7.49 9.31 17.25
N TRP A 747 6.28 9.31 17.83
CA TRP A 747 5.13 8.58 17.33
C TRP A 747 3.91 9.49 17.22
N SER A 748 3.17 9.36 16.12
CA SER A 748 1.99 10.17 15.80
C SER A 748 0.75 9.34 15.54
N THR A 749 0.89 8.06 15.19
CA THR A 749 -0.23 7.12 15.07
C THR A 749 0.11 5.79 15.72
N VAL A 750 -0.91 5.09 16.20
CA VAL A 750 -0.80 3.80 16.90
C VAL A 750 -1.87 2.82 16.46
N HIS A 751 -1.49 1.56 16.38
CA HIS A 751 -2.39 0.44 16.12
C HIS A 751 -2.10 -0.72 17.06
N ARG A 752 -3.09 -1.16 17.84
CA ARG A 752 -2.99 -2.40 18.60
C ARG A 752 -3.29 -3.57 17.67
N THR A 753 -2.30 -4.43 17.43
CA THR A 753 -2.45 -5.55 16.50
C THR A 753 -3.32 -6.66 17.10
N SER A 754 -3.95 -7.44 16.23
CA SER A 754 -4.66 -8.66 16.56
C SER A 754 -4.00 -9.88 15.91
N ARG A 755 -4.16 -11.06 16.53
CA ARG A 755 -3.65 -12.32 15.98
C ARG A 755 -4.38 -12.65 14.66
N GLY A 756 -3.61 -13.02 13.63
CA GLY A 756 -4.16 -13.44 12.33
C GLY A 756 -4.56 -12.30 11.39
N ALA A 757 -4.22 -11.04 11.71
CA ALA A 757 -4.43 -9.92 10.80
C ALA A 757 -3.56 -10.04 9.53
N GLY A 758 -4.08 -9.54 8.40
CA GLY A 758 -3.36 -9.43 7.13
C GLY A 758 -2.34 -8.30 7.15
N THR A 759 -2.51 -7.27 6.31
CA THR A 759 -1.67 -6.07 6.35
C THR A 759 -1.81 -5.35 7.69
N VAL A 760 -0.70 -4.93 8.31
CA VAL A 760 -0.72 -4.24 9.61
C VAL A 760 -0.75 -2.71 9.37
N PRO A 761 -1.85 -2.01 9.68
CA PRO A 761 -1.95 -0.57 9.48
C PRO A 761 -1.07 0.19 10.48
N ILE A 762 -0.82 1.47 10.19
CA ILE A 762 -0.19 2.41 11.13
C ILE A 762 -1.19 3.01 12.13
N GLY A 763 -2.49 2.77 11.91
CA GLY A 763 -3.55 2.96 12.90
C GLY A 763 -4.15 4.34 12.95
N LEU A 764 -4.49 4.79 14.16
CA LEU A 764 -5.16 6.06 14.43
C LEU A 764 -4.22 7.06 15.09
N PRO A 765 -4.43 8.38 14.96
CA PRO A 765 -3.56 9.36 15.58
C PRO A 765 -3.56 9.31 17.11
N VAL A 766 -2.41 9.58 17.72
CA VAL A 766 -2.28 9.72 19.19
C VAL A 766 -2.93 11.01 19.68
N ALA A 767 -3.09 11.16 20.99
CA ALA A 767 -3.69 12.34 21.59
C ALA A 767 -3.13 13.67 21.04
N ASN A 768 -4.02 14.63 20.84
CA ASN A 768 -3.72 15.98 20.35
C ASN A 768 -2.97 16.01 19.01
N THR A 769 -3.13 14.97 18.18
CA THR A 769 -2.52 14.87 16.85
C THR A 769 -3.58 14.93 15.77
N VAL A 770 -3.36 15.82 14.81
CA VAL A 770 -4.16 15.92 13.59
C VAL A 770 -3.48 15.09 12.51
N ALA A 771 -4.24 14.28 11.77
CA ALA A 771 -3.73 13.53 10.63
C ALA A 771 -4.67 13.69 9.43
N HIS A 772 -4.20 14.33 8.38
CA HIS A 772 -4.91 14.48 7.13
C HIS A 772 -4.29 13.60 6.05
N VAL A 773 -5.12 13.00 5.20
CA VAL A 773 -4.68 12.32 3.98
C VAL A 773 -5.16 13.17 2.83
N LEU A 774 -4.21 13.84 2.15
CA LEU A 774 -4.49 14.89 1.18
C LEU A 774 -3.94 14.54 -0.20
N ASP A 775 -4.58 15.04 -1.25
CA ASP A 775 -4.05 14.99 -2.60
C ASP A 775 -3.06 16.14 -2.88
N GLY A 776 -2.51 16.18 -4.10
CA GLY A 776 -1.57 17.23 -4.51
C GLY A 776 -2.17 18.64 -4.56
N ALA A 777 -3.49 18.76 -4.47
CA ALA A 777 -4.23 20.01 -4.40
C ALA A 777 -4.46 20.49 -2.95
N MET A 778 -3.97 19.75 -1.94
CA MET A 778 -4.25 19.93 -0.51
C MET A 778 -5.73 19.74 -0.15
N GLU A 779 -6.46 18.89 -0.88
CA GLU A 779 -7.83 18.50 -0.54
C GLU A 779 -7.88 17.10 0.08
N PRO A 780 -8.79 16.83 1.04
CA PRO A 780 -8.92 15.51 1.62
C PRO A 780 -9.42 14.50 0.58
N VAL A 781 -8.83 13.31 0.60
CA VAL A 781 -9.22 12.21 -0.31
C VAL A 781 -10.29 11.30 0.32
N PRO A 782 -11.20 10.70 -0.47
CA PRO A 782 -12.16 9.73 0.04
C PRO A 782 -11.49 8.51 0.70
N PRO A 783 -12.14 7.86 1.69
CA PRO A 783 -11.65 6.61 2.25
C PRO A 783 -11.49 5.52 1.16
N GLY A 784 -10.32 4.87 1.15
CA GLY A 784 -9.89 3.92 0.14
C GLY A 784 -8.97 4.51 -0.95
N VAL A 785 -8.90 5.84 -1.07
CA VAL A 785 -8.03 6.52 -2.04
C VAL A 785 -6.66 6.82 -1.41
N ALA A 786 -5.60 6.65 -2.19
CA ALA A 786 -4.25 6.98 -1.75
C ALA A 786 -4.03 8.49 -1.73
N GLY A 787 -3.38 9.00 -0.69
CA GLY A 787 -2.99 10.40 -0.57
C GLY A 787 -1.74 10.55 0.30
N GLU A 788 -1.16 11.74 0.32
CA GLU A 788 0.00 12.04 1.15
C GLU A 788 -0.46 12.33 2.59
N LEU A 789 0.27 11.81 3.58
CA LEU A 789 -0.01 12.03 4.99
C LEU A 789 0.55 13.38 5.46
N TYR A 790 -0.31 14.17 6.09
CA TYR A 790 0.03 15.42 6.76
C TYR A 790 -0.29 15.31 8.25
N LEU A 791 0.65 15.70 9.11
CA LEU A 791 0.52 15.58 10.55
C LEU A 791 0.56 16.94 11.22
N GLY A 792 -0.33 17.19 12.19
CA GLY A 792 -0.43 18.45 12.93
C GLY A 792 -0.62 18.23 14.42
N GLY A 793 -0.79 19.34 15.15
CA GLY A 793 -1.06 19.33 16.58
C GLY A 793 0.20 19.35 17.45
N ASP A 794 0.06 18.84 18.67
CA ASP A 794 1.04 19.09 19.74
C ASP A 794 2.34 18.28 19.62
N GLY A 795 2.36 17.26 18.77
CA GLY A 795 3.58 16.53 18.42
C GLY A 795 4.54 17.31 17.51
N LEU A 796 4.11 18.42 16.89
CA LEU A 796 4.95 19.13 15.91
C LEU A 796 6.24 19.68 16.51
N ALA A 797 7.36 19.32 15.88
CA ALA A 797 8.65 19.96 16.09
C ALA A 797 8.60 21.45 15.70
N ARG A 798 9.59 22.21 16.19
CA ARG A 798 9.72 23.63 15.84
C ARG A 798 10.07 23.79 14.35
N GLY A 799 10.94 22.91 13.86
CA GLY A 799 11.49 22.92 12.50
C GLY A 799 12.89 22.30 12.47
N TYR A 800 13.63 22.61 11.40
CA TYR A 800 15.02 22.20 11.25
C TYR A 800 15.99 23.31 11.69
N HIS A 801 16.96 22.97 12.53
CA HIS A 801 17.95 23.91 13.07
C HIS A 801 18.74 24.56 11.93
N GLY A 802 18.83 25.89 11.92
CA GLY A 802 19.57 26.65 10.89
C GLY A 802 19.02 26.55 9.45
N ARG A 803 17.85 25.92 9.22
CA ARG A 803 17.30 25.67 7.87
C ARG A 803 15.87 26.21 7.71
N PRO A 804 15.66 27.54 7.69
CA PRO A 804 14.31 28.12 7.58
C PRO A 804 13.62 27.78 6.25
N GLY A 805 14.35 27.70 5.14
CA GLY A 805 13.80 27.33 3.83
C GLY A 805 13.22 25.91 3.83
N LEU A 806 14.01 24.91 4.25
CA LEU A 806 13.55 23.52 4.39
C LEU A 806 12.42 23.39 5.42
N THR A 807 12.46 24.20 6.48
CA THR A 807 11.38 24.24 7.47
C THR A 807 10.08 24.73 6.84
N ALA A 808 10.10 25.80 6.06
CA ALA A 808 8.90 26.32 5.38
C ALA A 808 8.36 25.36 4.31
N GLU A 809 9.24 24.60 3.65
CA GLU A 809 8.85 23.57 2.67
C GLU A 809 8.10 22.39 3.31
N ARG A 810 8.54 21.95 4.50
CA ARG A 810 8.00 20.74 5.15
C ARG A 810 6.98 21.02 6.25
N PHE A 811 7.06 22.17 6.93
CA PHE A 811 6.10 22.61 7.95
C PHE A 811 5.21 23.70 7.35
N VAL A 812 4.23 23.27 6.55
CA VAL A 812 3.33 24.13 5.79
C VAL A 812 2.21 24.69 6.66
N ALA A 813 1.55 25.75 6.17
CA ALA A 813 0.33 26.24 6.80
C ALA A 813 -0.78 25.18 6.69
N ASP A 814 -1.55 25.01 7.76
CA ASP A 814 -2.74 24.19 7.77
C ASP A 814 -3.90 24.96 7.10
N PRO A 815 -4.40 24.53 5.92
CA PRO A 815 -5.49 25.24 5.24
C PRO A 815 -6.84 25.05 5.94
N PHE A 816 -6.95 24.13 6.89
CA PHE A 816 -8.19 23.81 7.59
C PHE A 816 -8.23 24.35 9.02
N GLY A 817 -7.08 24.69 9.59
CA GLY A 817 -6.96 25.21 10.95
C GLY A 817 -6.72 26.72 11.04
N HIS A 818 -6.92 27.28 12.23
CA HIS A 818 -6.74 28.71 12.48
C HIS A 818 -5.32 29.03 12.97
N GLY A 819 -4.42 29.33 12.03
CA GLY A 819 -3.03 29.70 12.34
C GLY A 819 -2.15 28.52 12.79
N THR A 820 -2.60 27.30 12.52
CA THR A 820 -1.87 26.05 12.79
C THR A 820 -0.96 25.67 11.61
N ARG A 821 -0.09 24.69 11.83
CA ARG A 821 0.84 24.15 10.84
C ARG A 821 0.61 22.66 10.65
N LEU A 822 0.99 22.14 9.49
CA LEU A 822 1.07 20.72 9.19
C LEU A 822 2.50 20.36 8.78
N TYR A 823 2.96 19.19 9.19
CA TYR A 823 4.17 18.56 8.68
C TYR A 823 3.82 17.65 7.50
N ARG A 824 4.42 17.93 6.35
CA ARG A 824 4.34 17.15 5.11
C ARG A 824 5.32 15.98 5.19
N THR A 825 4.80 14.77 5.41
CA THR A 825 5.61 13.59 5.73
C THR A 825 6.38 13.03 4.53
N GLY A 826 5.85 13.19 3.31
CA GLY A 826 6.32 12.47 2.13
C GLY A 826 5.89 11.00 2.09
N ASP A 827 5.01 10.57 3.00
CA ASP A 827 4.52 9.20 3.08
C ASP A 827 3.16 9.09 2.37
N LEU A 828 3.05 8.13 1.45
CA LEU A 828 1.81 7.79 0.76
C LEU A 828 1.04 6.79 1.61
N VAL A 829 -0.21 7.13 1.92
CA VAL A 829 -1.08 6.34 2.79
C VAL A 829 -2.48 6.22 2.19
N ARG A 830 -3.24 5.26 2.71
CA ARG A 830 -4.67 5.12 2.43
C ARG A 830 -5.42 5.10 3.75
N ARG A 831 -6.55 5.81 3.83
CA ARG A 831 -7.42 5.76 5.00
C ARG A 831 -8.57 4.80 4.76
N ALA A 832 -8.77 3.86 5.68
CA ALA A 832 -9.92 2.95 5.68
C ALA A 832 -11.19 3.67 6.19
N PRO A 833 -12.40 3.11 5.93
CA PRO A 833 -13.66 3.73 6.36
C PRO A 833 -13.81 3.90 7.88
N ASP A 834 -13.13 3.05 8.67
CA ASP A 834 -13.10 3.14 10.13
C ASP A 834 -12.11 4.21 10.65
N GLY A 835 -11.40 4.89 9.75
CA GLY A 835 -10.43 5.94 10.04
C GLY A 835 -9.00 5.44 10.18
N THR A 836 -8.76 4.12 10.23
CA THR A 836 -7.39 3.58 10.33
C THR A 836 -6.59 3.93 9.08
N ILE A 837 -5.28 4.18 9.27
CA ILE A 837 -4.38 4.58 8.20
C ILE A 837 -3.47 3.41 7.86
N GLU A 838 -3.39 3.09 6.57
CA GLU A 838 -2.49 2.10 5.99
C GLU A 838 -1.34 2.81 5.28
N PHE A 839 -0.12 2.33 5.53
CA PHE A 839 1.08 2.84 4.86
C PHE A 839 1.28 2.14 3.52
N LEU A 840 1.36 2.90 2.43
CA LEU A 840 1.54 2.36 1.06
C LEU A 840 2.99 2.52 0.56
N GLY A 841 3.71 3.53 1.04
CA GLY A 841 5.07 3.81 0.60
C GLY A 841 5.45 5.26 0.80
N ARG A 842 6.45 5.73 0.06
CA ARG A 842 6.90 7.12 0.04
C ARG A 842 6.78 7.72 -1.34
N VAL A 843 6.52 9.02 -1.41
CA VAL A 843 6.53 9.78 -2.67
C VAL A 843 7.94 10.18 -3.10
N ASP A 844 8.89 10.17 -2.17
CA ASP A 844 10.30 10.49 -2.39
C ASP A 844 11.19 9.23 -2.36
N ASP A 845 12.47 9.40 -2.72
CA ASP A 845 13.48 8.32 -2.76
C ASP A 845 13.97 7.89 -1.37
N GLN A 846 13.32 8.35 -0.30
CA GLN A 846 13.72 8.01 1.06
C GLN A 846 13.24 6.61 1.43
N VAL A 847 14.06 5.92 2.21
CA VAL A 847 13.82 4.52 2.58
C VAL A 847 14.04 4.31 4.07
N LYS A 848 13.42 3.25 4.60
CA LYS A 848 13.64 2.77 5.96
C LYS A 848 14.35 1.42 5.86
N VAL A 849 15.56 1.35 6.40
CA VAL A 849 16.37 0.11 6.45
C VAL A 849 16.85 -0.06 7.87
N ARG A 850 16.50 -1.18 8.50
CA ARG A 850 16.83 -1.51 9.89
C ARG A 850 16.33 -0.47 10.91
N GLY A 851 15.17 0.12 10.65
CA GLY A 851 14.56 1.19 11.44
C GLY A 851 15.21 2.56 11.25
N VAL A 852 16.28 2.63 10.45
CA VAL A 852 16.99 3.87 10.16
C VAL A 852 16.40 4.50 8.91
N ARG A 853 16.03 5.77 9.02
CA ARG A 853 15.62 6.60 7.90
C ARG A 853 16.86 6.96 7.09
N ILE A 854 16.95 6.48 5.85
CA ILE A 854 18.08 6.68 4.95
C ILE A 854 17.61 7.44 3.72
N GLU A 855 18.31 8.52 3.40
CA GLU A 855 18.17 9.22 2.13
C GLU A 855 19.17 8.58 1.16
N LEU A 856 18.67 7.93 0.10
CA LEU A 856 19.54 7.25 -0.87
C LEU A 856 20.56 8.23 -1.49
N GLY A 857 20.14 9.49 -1.68
CA GLY A 857 21.01 10.58 -2.14
C GLY A 857 22.20 10.87 -1.22
N GLU A 858 22.11 10.65 0.10
CA GLU A 858 23.24 10.83 1.03
C GLU A 858 24.33 9.78 0.79
N VAL A 859 23.92 8.54 0.51
CA VAL A 859 24.81 7.44 0.16
C VAL A 859 25.43 7.67 -1.23
N GLU A 860 24.60 8.09 -2.19
CA GLU A 860 25.04 8.43 -3.55
C GLU A 860 26.05 9.58 -3.57
N ALA A 861 25.81 10.64 -2.79
CA ALA A 861 26.69 11.78 -2.67
C ALA A 861 28.03 11.40 -2.03
N ALA A 862 28.00 10.61 -0.95
CA ALA A 862 29.21 10.11 -0.32
C ALA A 862 30.02 9.21 -1.27
N LEU A 863 29.37 8.29 -2.01
CA LEU A 863 30.05 7.47 -3.02
C LEU A 863 30.66 8.32 -4.14
N SER A 864 29.94 9.33 -4.60
CA SER A 864 30.38 10.22 -5.68
C SER A 864 31.54 11.14 -5.25
N ALA A 865 31.82 11.28 -3.95
CA ALA A 865 32.98 12.00 -3.45
C ALA A 865 34.29 11.20 -3.59
N HIS A 866 34.23 9.88 -3.87
CA HIS A 866 35.40 9.07 -4.11
C HIS A 866 35.98 9.33 -5.52
N PRO A 867 37.28 9.66 -5.68
CA PRO A 867 37.85 10.03 -6.99
C PRO A 867 37.72 8.95 -8.07
N GLY A 868 37.66 7.67 -7.67
CA GLY A 868 37.51 6.55 -8.59
C GLY A 868 36.07 6.21 -8.98
N VAL A 869 35.05 6.86 -8.42
CA VAL A 869 33.64 6.58 -8.72
C VAL A 869 33.12 7.58 -9.75
N ARG A 870 32.71 7.10 -10.92
CA ARG A 870 32.17 7.96 -11.99
C ARG A 870 30.72 8.34 -11.73
N ARG A 871 29.93 7.37 -11.25
CA ARG A 871 28.53 7.55 -10.88
C ARG A 871 28.12 6.44 -9.91
N ALA A 872 27.28 6.81 -8.94
CA ALA A 872 26.70 5.88 -7.98
C ALA A 872 25.19 6.08 -7.89
N VAL A 873 24.47 4.99 -7.65
CA VAL A 873 23.04 4.97 -7.32
C VAL A 873 22.88 4.04 -6.13
N ALA A 874 22.16 4.49 -5.10
CA ALA A 874 21.77 3.62 -4.00
C ALA A 874 20.32 3.16 -4.21
N ALA A 875 20.01 1.93 -3.83
CA ALA A 875 18.65 1.40 -3.82
C ALA A 875 18.47 0.40 -2.69
N VAL A 876 17.23 0.23 -2.23
CA VAL A 876 16.88 -0.87 -1.31
C VAL A 876 16.32 -2.02 -2.12
N ARG A 877 16.83 -3.22 -1.86
CA ARG A 877 16.49 -4.44 -2.57
C ARG A 877 15.97 -5.47 -1.58
N ASP A 878 14.75 -5.95 -1.81
CA ASP A 878 14.13 -7.03 -1.03
C ASP A 878 14.63 -8.42 -1.47
N ASP A 879 15.19 -8.51 -2.68
CA ASP A 879 15.77 -9.71 -3.30
C ASP A 879 17.27 -9.89 -3.02
N ALA A 880 17.85 -9.11 -2.10
CA ALA A 880 19.22 -9.29 -1.67
C ALA A 880 19.39 -10.55 -0.79
N PRO A 881 20.56 -11.22 -0.82
CA PRO A 881 20.87 -12.30 0.13
C PRO A 881 20.66 -11.83 1.58
N GLY A 882 19.80 -12.54 2.33
CA GLY A 882 19.42 -12.18 3.71
C GLY A 882 18.21 -11.24 3.85
N GLY A 883 17.54 -10.89 2.75
CA GLY A 883 16.32 -10.07 2.74
C GLY A 883 16.60 -8.59 2.43
N ARG A 884 15.72 -7.70 2.89
CA ARG A 884 15.75 -6.26 2.59
C ARG A 884 17.08 -5.60 2.98
N ALA A 885 17.84 -5.11 1.99
CA ALA A 885 19.15 -4.49 2.20
C ALA A 885 19.39 -3.25 1.33
N LEU A 886 20.24 -2.34 1.80
CA LEU A 886 20.75 -1.22 1.03
C LEU A 886 21.86 -1.70 0.08
N VAL A 887 21.75 -1.40 -1.22
CA VAL A 887 22.68 -1.80 -2.29
C VAL A 887 23.19 -0.55 -3.00
N ALA A 888 24.49 -0.49 -3.26
CA ALA A 888 25.11 0.56 -4.07
C ALA A 888 25.46 0.02 -5.46
N TYR A 889 24.88 0.63 -6.48
CA TYR A 889 25.22 0.40 -7.88
C TYR A 889 26.25 1.44 -8.29
N VAL A 890 27.44 0.99 -8.66
CA VAL A 890 28.60 1.86 -8.90
C VAL A 890 29.19 1.62 -10.28
N ASP A 891 29.52 2.70 -10.96
CA ASP A 891 30.34 2.68 -12.17
C ASP A 891 31.76 3.12 -11.81
N THR A 892 32.62 2.12 -11.61
CA THR A 892 33.98 2.26 -11.09
C THR A 892 34.77 0.97 -11.27
N GLU A 893 36.09 1.07 -11.39
CA GLU A 893 37.02 -0.06 -11.29
C GLU A 893 37.54 -0.26 -9.85
N VAL A 894 37.13 0.59 -8.91
CA VAL A 894 37.53 0.49 -7.51
C VAL A 894 36.87 -0.74 -6.87
N PRO A 895 37.63 -1.61 -6.16
CA PRO A 895 37.07 -2.74 -5.45
C PRO A 895 36.04 -2.35 -4.38
N ALA A 896 35.01 -3.18 -4.18
CA ALA A 896 33.94 -2.94 -3.21
C ALA A 896 34.45 -2.68 -1.79
N GLY A 897 35.46 -3.44 -1.35
CA GLY A 897 36.09 -3.26 -0.03
C GLY A 897 36.72 -1.88 0.17
N GLU A 898 37.28 -1.26 -0.88
CA GLU A 898 37.85 0.09 -0.83
C GLU A 898 36.75 1.16 -0.77
N LEU A 899 35.70 1.02 -1.59
CA LEU A 899 34.53 1.92 -1.53
C LEU A 899 33.86 1.89 -0.17
N ARG A 900 33.72 0.69 0.41
CA ARG A 900 33.17 0.53 1.75
C ARG A 900 34.05 1.17 2.82
N ALA A 901 35.37 0.99 2.75
CA ALA A 901 36.31 1.62 3.67
C ALA A 901 36.28 3.15 3.58
N PHE A 902 36.11 3.69 2.36
CA PHE A 902 35.91 5.12 2.16
C PHE A 902 34.60 5.61 2.79
N LEU A 903 33.48 4.93 2.51
CA LEU A 903 32.18 5.30 3.10
C LEU A 903 32.16 5.20 4.62
N GLN A 904 32.89 4.25 5.22
CA GLN A 904 33.02 4.11 6.68
C GLN A 904 33.56 5.37 7.37
N ASN A 905 34.33 6.19 6.65
CA ASN A 905 34.86 7.45 7.19
C ASN A 905 33.84 8.60 7.12
N HIS A 906 32.82 8.49 6.27
CA HIS A 906 31.90 9.58 5.95
C HIS A 906 30.46 9.32 6.39
N LEU A 907 30.04 8.06 6.48
CA LEU A 907 28.68 7.65 6.79
C LEU A 907 28.62 6.77 8.05
N PRO A 908 27.55 6.86 8.86
CA PRO A 908 27.28 5.90 9.92
C PRO A 908 27.24 4.47 9.39
N ALA A 909 27.64 3.50 10.23
CA ALA A 909 27.67 2.08 9.84
C ALA A 909 26.32 1.53 9.35
N THR A 910 25.20 2.08 9.84
CA THR A 910 23.84 1.73 9.42
C THR A 910 23.47 2.22 8.02
N MET A 911 24.17 3.21 7.49
CA MET A 911 23.97 3.77 6.14
C MET A 911 24.90 3.16 5.09
N LEU A 912 25.78 2.23 5.48
CA LEU A 912 26.67 1.56 4.55
C LEU A 912 25.90 0.54 3.70
N PRO A 913 26.05 0.58 2.36
CA PRO A 913 25.55 -0.47 1.50
C PRO A 913 26.06 -1.85 1.93
N SER A 914 25.15 -2.83 1.96
CA SER A 914 25.48 -4.23 2.24
C SER A 914 26.10 -4.91 1.02
N LEU A 915 25.82 -4.40 -0.19
CA LEU A 915 26.33 -4.92 -1.45
C LEU A 915 26.74 -3.76 -2.37
N TYR A 916 27.79 -3.98 -3.16
CA TYR A 916 28.27 -3.05 -4.18
C TYR A 916 28.23 -3.76 -5.53
N VAL A 917 27.30 -3.36 -6.39
CA VAL A 917 27.07 -3.96 -7.70
C VAL A 917 27.71 -3.06 -8.75
N ARG A 918 28.66 -3.61 -9.51
CA ARG A 918 29.31 -2.87 -10.59
C ARG A 918 28.39 -2.82 -11.80
N VAL A 919 28.17 -1.64 -12.37
CA VAL A 919 27.33 -1.46 -13.56
C VAL A 919 28.08 -0.69 -14.64
N GLY A 920 28.10 -1.22 -15.87
CA GLY A 920 28.68 -0.52 -17.02
C GLY A 920 27.84 0.65 -17.53
N GLY A 921 26.62 0.79 -17.03
CA GLY A 921 25.69 1.87 -17.35
C GLY A 921 24.41 1.77 -16.52
N PHE A 922 23.77 2.92 -16.27
CA PHE A 922 22.54 2.96 -15.48
C PHE A 922 21.32 2.92 -16.41
N PRO A 923 20.35 2.02 -16.15
CA PRO A 923 19.12 1.95 -16.93
C PRO A 923 18.33 3.24 -16.81
N ARG A 924 17.65 3.63 -17.89
CA ARG A 924 16.88 4.87 -17.96
C ARG A 924 15.47 4.61 -18.47
N LEU A 925 14.52 5.35 -17.91
CA LEU A 925 13.17 5.46 -18.43
C LEU A 925 13.18 6.19 -19.80
N PRO A 926 12.13 6.05 -20.63
CA PRO A 926 12.01 6.77 -21.91
C PRO A 926 12.14 8.29 -21.82
N ASN A 927 11.85 8.88 -20.65
CA ASN A 927 12.03 10.30 -20.35
C ASN A 927 13.46 10.69 -19.92
N GLY A 928 14.41 9.77 -19.98
CA GLY A 928 15.83 9.98 -19.64
C GLY A 928 16.17 9.93 -18.15
N LYS A 929 15.17 9.78 -17.25
CA LYS A 929 15.40 9.59 -15.81
C LYS A 929 15.95 8.19 -15.52
N LEU A 930 16.62 8.03 -14.39
CA LEU A 930 17.11 6.74 -13.89
C LEU A 930 15.94 5.78 -13.62
N ASP A 931 16.02 4.54 -14.11
CA ASP A 931 15.07 3.49 -13.80
C ASP A 931 15.61 2.59 -12.69
N ARG A 932 15.22 2.86 -11.43
CA ARG A 932 15.69 2.07 -10.28
C ARG A 932 15.10 0.65 -10.25
N ALA A 933 13.94 0.43 -10.87
CA ALA A 933 13.29 -0.89 -10.92
C ALA A 933 14.03 -1.81 -11.89
N ALA A 934 14.58 -1.26 -12.97
CA ALA A 934 15.39 -1.98 -13.94
C ALA A 934 16.87 -2.19 -13.51
N LEU A 935 17.26 -1.76 -12.30
CA LEU A 935 18.60 -2.07 -11.79
C LEU A 935 18.76 -3.59 -11.64
N PRO A 936 19.92 -4.15 -12.07
CA PRO A 936 20.15 -5.58 -12.05
C PRO A 936 19.98 -6.13 -10.63
N ALA A 937 19.49 -7.36 -10.51
CA ALA A 937 19.38 -8.01 -9.21
C ALA A 937 20.77 -8.02 -8.54
N PRO A 938 20.85 -7.81 -7.21
CA PRO A 938 22.10 -7.79 -6.47
C PRO A 938 22.65 -9.21 -6.31
N HIS A 939 23.04 -9.82 -7.43
CA HIS A 939 23.91 -10.98 -7.48
C HIS A 939 25.33 -10.44 -7.51
N ALA A 940 26.17 -10.94 -6.62
CA ALA A 940 27.59 -10.65 -6.70
C ALA A 940 28.13 -11.31 -7.98
N ASP A 941 28.25 -10.55 -9.07
CA ASP A 941 29.02 -10.94 -10.27
C ASP A 941 30.54 -10.98 -9.99
N GLY A 942 30.93 -11.22 -8.74
CA GLY A 942 32.22 -11.79 -8.38
C GLY A 942 32.04 -13.31 -8.30
N GLY A 943 32.09 -13.98 -9.45
CA GLY A 943 32.24 -15.43 -9.46
C GLY A 943 33.47 -15.83 -8.61
N PRO A 944 33.43 -17.00 -7.94
CA PRO A 944 34.51 -17.44 -7.07
C PRO A 944 35.85 -17.36 -7.80
N SER A 945 36.82 -16.69 -7.18
CA SER A 945 38.22 -16.81 -7.61
C SER A 945 38.59 -18.30 -7.52
N PRO A 946 39.38 -18.87 -8.45
CA PRO A 946 39.88 -20.23 -8.32
C PRO A 946 40.90 -20.27 -7.18
N ALA A 947 40.41 -20.34 -5.94
CA ALA A 947 41.20 -20.32 -4.72
C ALA A 947 40.87 -21.53 -3.85
N ALA A 948 41.90 -22.04 -3.17
CA ALA A 948 41.94 -23.30 -2.43
C ALA A 948 40.75 -23.49 -1.48
N GLY A 949 40.22 -24.72 -1.43
CA GLY A 949 39.26 -25.13 -0.40
C GLY A 949 39.92 -25.20 0.98
N PRO A 950 39.11 -25.36 2.04
CA PRO A 950 39.61 -25.52 3.40
C PRO A 950 40.59 -26.71 3.49
N SER A 951 41.66 -26.53 4.25
CA SER A 951 42.79 -27.47 4.37
C SER A 951 43.09 -27.89 5.81
N THR A 952 42.44 -27.26 6.79
CA THR A 952 42.48 -27.63 8.21
C THR A 952 41.05 -27.78 8.77
N ALA A 953 40.90 -28.54 9.86
CA ALA A 953 39.60 -28.73 10.52
C ALA A 953 38.96 -27.40 10.98
N ALA A 954 39.78 -26.40 11.36
CA ALA A 954 39.27 -25.08 11.71
C ALA A 954 38.83 -24.29 10.47
N GLU A 955 39.52 -24.44 9.33
CA GLU A 955 39.07 -23.85 8.06
C GLU A 955 37.75 -24.49 7.60
N GLU A 956 37.58 -25.82 7.75
CA GLU A 956 36.34 -26.54 7.43
C GLU A 956 35.17 -26.07 8.31
N LEU A 957 35.36 -26.02 9.63
CA LEU A 957 34.37 -25.52 10.57
C LEU A 957 33.92 -24.08 10.24
N VAL A 958 34.87 -23.18 10.04
CA VAL A 958 34.57 -21.76 9.75
C VAL A 958 33.91 -21.63 8.38
N HIS A 959 34.35 -22.40 7.39
CA HIS A 959 33.75 -22.45 6.06
C HIS A 959 32.29 -22.89 6.11
N ASP A 960 31.97 -23.97 6.82
CA ASP A 960 30.62 -24.53 6.88
C ASP A 960 29.65 -23.59 7.60
N VAL A 961 30.11 -22.98 8.70
CA VAL A 961 29.33 -21.95 9.41
C VAL A 961 29.08 -20.73 8.52
N TRP A 962 30.07 -20.29 7.73
CA TRP A 962 29.88 -19.20 6.78
C TRP A 962 28.88 -19.56 5.67
N CYS A 963 29.00 -20.76 5.11
CA CYS A 963 28.09 -21.26 4.07
C CYS A 963 26.64 -21.32 4.58
N GLU A 964 26.42 -21.85 5.78
CA GLU A 964 25.10 -21.93 6.42
C GLU A 964 24.53 -20.51 6.70
N VAL A 965 25.33 -19.63 7.30
CA VAL A 965 24.86 -18.30 7.72
C VAL A 965 24.64 -17.37 6.52
N LEU A 966 25.45 -17.47 5.47
CA LEU A 966 25.36 -16.66 4.26
C LEU A 966 24.43 -17.26 3.19
N GLY A 967 23.98 -18.51 3.37
CA GLY A 967 23.13 -19.22 2.40
C GLY A 967 23.83 -19.51 1.08
N ARG A 968 25.13 -19.87 1.12
CA ARG A 968 25.96 -20.13 -0.07
C ARG A 968 26.61 -21.52 0.01
N ALA A 969 26.81 -22.15 -1.14
CA ALA A 969 27.30 -23.53 -1.20
C ALA A 969 28.82 -23.68 -1.39
N ASN A 970 29.53 -22.66 -1.88
CA ASN A 970 30.97 -22.71 -2.16
C ASN A 970 31.60 -21.33 -1.93
N LEU A 971 32.29 -21.16 -0.80
CA LEU A 971 33.06 -19.94 -0.48
C LEU A 971 34.57 -20.25 -0.53
N GLY A 972 35.35 -19.38 -1.15
CA GLY A 972 36.81 -19.46 -1.11
C GLY A 972 37.34 -19.08 0.27
N ILE A 973 38.40 -19.72 0.76
CA ILE A 973 38.93 -19.43 2.10
C ILE A 973 39.54 -18.02 2.26
N ASP A 974 39.86 -17.38 1.13
CA ASP A 974 40.36 -16.01 1.03
C ASP A 974 39.26 -14.99 0.65
N ASP A 975 38.01 -15.43 0.50
CA ASP A 975 36.89 -14.53 0.23
C ASP A 975 36.67 -13.61 1.42
N ASP A 976 36.54 -12.31 1.14
CA ASP A 976 36.20 -11.33 2.16
C ASP A 976 34.73 -11.51 2.57
N PHE A 977 34.49 -11.68 3.87
CA PHE A 977 33.19 -11.88 4.49
C PHE A 977 32.13 -10.91 3.95
N PHE A 978 32.51 -9.66 3.76
CA PHE A 978 31.61 -8.60 3.35
C PHE A 978 31.35 -8.58 1.85
N ASP A 979 32.34 -8.97 1.04
CA ASP A 979 32.21 -9.03 -0.41
C ASP A 979 31.27 -10.16 -0.85
N VAL A 980 31.19 -11.24 -0.05
CA VAL A 980 30.25 -12.35 -0.30
C VAL A 980 28.85 -12.14 0.29
N GLY A 981 28.54 -10.93 0.76
CA GLY A 981 27.22 -10.56 1.28
C GLY A 981 27.08 -10.66 2.80
N GLY A 982 28.18 -10.88 3.52
CA GLY A 982 28.21 -10.76 4.97
C GLY A 982 27.98 -9.32 5.41
N HIS A 983 27.31 -9.16 6.55
CA HIS A 983 27.15 -7.88 7.23
C HIS A 983 27.23 -8.09 8.73
N SER A 984 27.15 -7.00 9.49
CA SER A 984 27.48 -7.00 10.92
C SER A 984 26.72 -8.08 11.70
N LEU A 985 25.42 -8.21 11.45
CA LEU A 985 24.56 -9.24 12.04
C LEU A 985 24.96 -10.68 11.67
N LEU A 986 25.25 -10.94 10.39
CA LEU A 986 25.70 -12.26 9.96
C LEU A 986 27.06 -12.59 10.60
N GLY A 987 27.93 -11.59 10.76
CA GLY A 987 29.20 -11.73 11.47
C GLY A 987 28.99 -12.16 12.92
N THR A 988 28.06 -11.53 13.64
CA THR A 988 27.71 -11.93 15.02
C THR A 988 27.13 -13.34 15.08
N ARG A 989 26.32 -13.75 14.09
CA ARG A 989 25.77 -15.12 14.00
C ARG A 989 26.87 -16.16 13.74
N VAL A 990 27.80 -15.84 12.85
CA VAL A 990 29.00 -16.67 12.60
C VAL A 990 29.78 -16.88 13.89
N VAL A 991 30.12 -15.81 14.61
CA VAL A 991 30.88 -15.92 15.87
C VAL A 991 30.11 -16.73 16.90
N ALA A 992 28.83 -16.42 17.11
CA ALA A 992 28.01 -17.14 18.08
C ALA A 992 27.88 -18.63 17.76
N ARG A 993 27.80 -18.99 16.46
CA ARG A 993 27.72 -20.39 16.04
C ARG A 993 29.05 -21.11 16.24
N ILE A 994 30.16 -20.49 15.86
CA ILE A 994 31.51 -21.03 16.12
C ILE A 994 31.69 -21.26 17.63
N CYS A 995 31.43 -20.25 18.48
CA CYS A 995 31.51 -20.39 19.94
C CYS A 995 30.65 -21.56 20.47
N SER A 996 29.45 -21.74 19.92
CA SER A 996 28.54 -22.83 20.32
C SER A 996 29.03 -24.22 19.88
N GLU A 997 29.74 -24.34 18.76
CA GLU A 997 30.20 -25.63 18.23
C GLU A 997 31.51 -26.09 18.89
N VAL A 998 32.46 -25.18 19.13
CA VAL A 998 33.78 -25.52 19.70
C VAL A 998 33.96 -25.16 21.18
N GLY A 999 32.99 -24.46 21.80
CA GLY A 999 33.04 -24.18 23.24
C GLY A 999 34.10 -23.15 23.65
N ILE A 1000 34.49 -22.25 22.74
CA ILE A 1000 35.47 -21.19 22.99
C ILE A 1000 34.82 -19.80 22.98
N ASP A 1001 35.38 -18.87 23.75
CA ASP A 1001 34.97 -17.46 23.73
C ASP A 1001 35.75 -16.66 22.69
N LEU A 1002 35.03 -16.10 21.71
CA LEU A 1002 35.57 -15.21 20.70
C LEU A 1002 34.97 -13.80 20.83
N PRO A 1003 35.78 -12.75 20.69
CA PRO A 1003 35.26 -11.39 20.57
C PRO A 1003 34.31 -11.29 19.36
N LEU A 1004 33.12 -10.71 19.54
CA LEU A 1004 32.11 -10.58 18.47
C LEU A 1004 32.62 -9.79 17.25
N ASN A 1005 33.65 -8.96 17.42
CA ASN A 1005 34.27 -8.20 16.35
C ASN A 1005 35.33 -8.99 15.56
N VAL A 1006 35.64 -10.25 15.92
CA VAL A 1006 36.74 -11.03 15.33
C VAL A 1006 36.56 -11.23 13.82
N VAL A 1007 35.33 -11.39 13.34
CA VAL A 1007 35.02 -11.50 11.89
C VAL A 1007 35.35 -10.20 11.15
N PHE A 1008 35.21 -9.05 11.80
CA PHE A 1008 35.47 -7.73 11.19
C PHE A 1008 36.97 -7.42 11.10
N THR A 1009 37.78 -7.99 11.98
CA THR A 1009 39.23 -7.84 11.97
C THR A 1009 39.92 -8.88 11.08
N THR A 1010 39.43 -10.12 11.09
CA THR A 1010 40.02 -11.23 10.32
C THR A 1010 39.54 -11.27 8.86
N ARG A 1011 38.28 -10.93 8.62
CA ARG A 1011 37.65 -10.72 7.29
C ARG A 1011 37.60 -11.91 6.33
N THR A 1012 38.34 -12.99 6.56
CA THR A 1012 38.42 -14.17 5.67
C THR A 1012 38.34 -15.45 6.49
N ILE A 1013 37.87 -16.55 5.89
CA ILE A 1013 37.79 -17.87 6.54
C ILE A 1013 39.18 -18.28 7.06
N ARG A 1014 40.24 -18.14 6.25
CA ARG A 1014 41.62 -18.48 6.64
C ARG A 1014 42.07 -17.73 7.89
N ARG A 1015 41.87 -16.41 7.95
CA ARG A 1015 42.31 -15.60 9.09
C ARG A 1015 41.46 -15.84 10.33
N LEU A 1016 40.17 -16.12 10.17
CA LEU A 1016 39.29 -16.44 11.29
C LEU A 1016 39.60 -17.83 11.86
N ALA A 1017 39.83 -18.82 11.00
CA ALA A 1017 40.25 -20.16 11.37
C ALA A 1017 41.57 -20.15 12.17
N ALA A 1018 42.55 -19.32 11.79
CA ALA A 1018 43.79 -19.17 12.55
C ALA A 1018 43.55 -18.65 13.99
N VAL A 1019 42.61 -17.71 14.18
CA VAL A 1019 42.25 -17.21 15.52
C VAL A 1019 41.50 -18.27 16.33
N VAL A 1020 40.64 -19.05 15.67
CA VAL A 1020 39.94 -20.19 16.27
C VAL A 1020 40.96 -21.23 16.75
N GLU A 1021 41.93 -21.63 15.92
CA GLU A 1021 43.00 -22.57 16.28
C GLU A 1021 43.84 -22.08 17.46
N GLU A 1022 44.25 -20.80 17.45
CA GLU A 1022 45.03 -20.20 18.55
C GLU A 1022 44.26 -20.23 19.88
N ARG A 1023 42.96 -19.94 19.84
CA ARG A 1023 42.08 -19.96 21.03
C ARG A 1023 41.81 -21.38 21.52
N LEU A 1024 41.58 -22.32 20.62
CA LEU A 1024 41.45 -23.75 20.96
C LEU A 1024 42.71 -24.28 21.63
N ALA A 1025 43.89 -23.98 21.09
CA ALA A 1025 45.16 -24.39 21.70
C ALA A 1025 45.35 -23.79 23.11
N ALA A 1026 45.04 -22.50 23.28
CA ALA A 1026 45.15 -21.82 24.56
C ALA A 1026 44.15 -22.30 25.63
N GLU A 1027 42.99 -22.84 25.20
CA GLU A 1027 41.99 -23.40 26.11
C GLU A 1027 42.33 -24.85 26.50
N ILE A 1028 42.84 -25.66 25.56
CA ILE A 1028 43.34 -27.02 25.85
C ILE A 1028 44.46 -27.01 26.89
N ASP A 1029 45.39 -26.03 26.83
CA ASP A 1029 46.47 -25.87 27.81
C ASP A 1029 45.99 -25.51 29.24
N ARG A 1030 44.70 -25.15 29.41
CA ARG A 1030 44.10 -24.77 30.70
C ARG A 1030 43.19 -25.85 31.30
N LEU A 1031 42.85 -26.88 30.54
CA LEU A 1031 41.89 -27.92 30.91
C LEU A 1031 42.58 -29.13 31.57
N SER A 1032 41.84 -29.90 32.38
CA SER A 1032 42.32 -31.18 32.93
C SER A 1032 42.45 -32.26 31.82
N GLU A 1033 43.21 -33.34 32.04
CA GLU A 1033 43.44 -34.40 31.00
C GLU A 1033 42.13 -34.96 30.41
N GLU A 1034 41.08 -35.16 31.21
CA GLU A 1034 39.76 -35.64 30.74
C GLU A 1034 38.98 -34.57 29.94
N GLU A 1035 39.12 -33.29 30.28
CA GLU A 1035 38.46 -32.19 29.56
C GLU A 1035 39.18 -31.85 28.24
N ALA A 1036 40.50 -32.01 28.22
CA ALA A 1036 41.33 -31.87 27.03
C ALA A 1036 41.02 -32.99 26.00
N GLU A 1037 40.85 -34.24 26.44
CA GLU A 1037 40.43 -35.34 25.54
C GLU A 1037 39.06 -35.08 24.91
N SER A 1038 38.07 -34.59 25.67
CA SER A 1038 36.74 -34.25 25.13
C SER A 1038 36.77 -33.10 24.12
N LEU A 1039 37.71 -32.15 24.23
CA LEU A 1039 37.85 -31.05 23.28
C LEU A 1039 38.62 -31.48 22.02
N ILE A 1040 39.60 -32.39 22.19
CA ILE A 1040 40.36 -32.99 21.08
C ILE A 1040 39.47 -33.91 20.22
N ASP A 1041 38.55 -34.66 20.81
CA ASP A 1041 37.58 -35.50 20.07
C ASP A 1041 36.56 -34.68 19.25
N ARG A 1042 36.34 -33.40 19.57
CA ARG A 1042 35.54 -32.48 18.75
C ARG A 1042 36.35 -31.80 17.64
N ARG A 1043 37.68 -31.88 17.71
CA ARG A 1043 38.63 -31.30 16.75
C ARG A 1043 38.99 -32.27 15.62
N ALA A 1044 38.89 -33.58 15.87
CA ALA A 1044 39.08 -34.66 14.90
C ALA A 1044 37.78 -34.98 14.17
#